data_AF-A0A9E3MNW2-F1
#
_entry.id   AF-A0A9E3MNW2-F1
#
_cell.length_a   1.000
_cell.length_b   1.000
_cell.length_c   1.000
_cell.angle_alpha   90.00
_cell.angle_beta   90.00
_cell.angle_gamma   90.00
#
_symmetry.space_group_name_H-M   'P 1'
#
loop_
_entity.id
_entity.type
_entity.pdbx_description
1 polymer ?
#
loop_
_entity_poly.entity_id
_entity_poly.type
_entity_poly.pdbx_seq_one_letter_code
_entity_poly.pdbx_strand_id
1 'polypeptide(L)'
;MAGAVRLYFDGHAVAARERLIRLLDEPAAAAPAARVAVLGALLDICLHSYATDCATTYAPRYAEAAAAAPAPEGILRQDQALRVSYYLDAARFRQGGPGAAESVLAGPAWSHENAYDGALYLQRQGLAADILLSQGRLAEATARADRILSLIASLKAPASDRFAVAYALTDTLRTLMAAGQIERAYGLYRASGASIGQMLAPRSVDAAVFQLTAAQLLQAVGDTEGATKAAGAAVAVLTSTELDAPVRDRLLGQAQDLQGLLHALHGGQAGAEALKLPAGAARPEALTQLARRIREAAGARNGTPGAWYRPSALDQLLIGLALAPGEAGRPGPEDPDLAFALFQLAARQGPSFDADALTALSQARDPLARRSIHEALRLRQRRDRLERTAIQAVAQAAAAGHPPLANLEHDVAVRQQFRLFAERIAAADRQLTGDRVVLGGANIAPLDRFQAVLAPDEAALIAAPVAGGLAYMCVRHDATFRAFAAVDGGRLRLDERVLQAALSATYAPSEDLDAQFPAEAAVRLYDAFVRPFEPCLKPGDRIVWLPGMASLGLPLAALLPHAPPRSGAGYDLAQADWLAKAHATSYAGSASAVLAARAVPRAAAAFDFLGVGDPLLSGTTAEGEARGRAVLRGVRGGAFADLAELPETKDELVASAHGFRQVRLLTEADATERRFRDELVGGYRLLSFATHGLLRDDLQGLSEPALVLTPVSTRDAADDGLLTASEIADFNLSAQFVALSACNTANFDLSEAAQDLPALASAFAVAGAPSTLGTLWPVNSEVGRRVVAATFAGLREDPTLGPAQALARAQRAFLAAPPSRAWLHPRFWAPFVILGDGGAITPAPASGPRLSSVETLAADGEGLSVRRDGSGAIARFIDTPTAGARHDAGLRVTNAQGAEAWRQDQAGPGASPFTATVGSHVVAAGYEVTPQRMLSPILQAFDRATGALVETWRPDVPAAGSSAILAGATTGKTLVAVVADVTHGRAEPSALRALAFDERLRPRTLFEVRAGRSGGIDAATLTPVNGDLMLTYTIRYAPLSVPAPAGWDDYDDALCASEPVTWIELHDGRTGALKASREVRDLDVNAAVARGREVWLGGATRGACGEDEHAAIQAVDLRLSTRPLYVDTSVGASWIWSLSATPAGGAFAAGSKQSVLDFGVVRVAAPVALGAPTGTSGLVFTLGPRGQASPPTLLASGSDVYVNGGDASRPDDILLPGALGGNAVVFHFAARP
;
A
#
# COMPACT_ATOMS: atom_id res chain seq x y z
N MET A 1 30.06 16.63 -30.19
CA MET A 1 30.49 15.39 -29.51
C MET A 1 31.40 15.65 -28.31
N ALA A 2 32.64 16.15 -28.46
CA ALA A 2 33.58 16.35 -27.34
C ALA A 2 33.02 17.18 -26.17
N GLY A 3 32.24 18.24 -26.46
CA GLY A 3 31.55 19.01 -25.41
C GLY A 3 30.49 18.23 -24.64
N ALA A 4 29.81 17.25 -25.26
CA ALA A 4 28.86 16.39 -24.56
C ALA A 4 29.56 15.34 -23.69
N VAL A 5 30.66 14.76 -24.18
CA VAL A 5 31.51 13.86 -23.39
C VAL A 5 32.09 14.58 -22.17
N ARG A 6 32.50 15.84 -22.33
CA ARG A 6 32.93 16.67 -21.19
C ARG A 6 31.81 16.90 -20.18
N LEU A 7 30.61 17.24 -20.64
CA LEU A 7 29.44 17.37 -19.75
C LEU A 7 29.20 16.09 -18.95
N TYR A 8 29.26 14.91 -19.59
CA TYR A 8 29.11 13.63 -18.88
C TYR A 8 30.16 13.46 -17.76
N PHE A 9 31.44 13.72 -18.06
CA PHE A 9 32.51 13.61 -17.06
C PHE A 9 32.46 14.69 -15.97
N ASP A 10 31.85 15.83 -16.24
CA ASP A 10 31.59 16.90 -15.27
C ASP A 10 30.35 16.60 -14.39
N GLY A 11 29.68 15.46 -14.59
CA GLY A 11 28.52 15.02 -13.82
C GLY A 11 27.17 15.40 -14.44
N HIS A 12 27.14 15.82 -15.71
CA HIS A 12 25.94 16.29 -16.40
C HIS A 12 25.43 15.28 -17.45
N ALA A 13 25.02 14.08 -17.01
CA ALA A 13 24.71 12.98 -17.91
C ALA A 13 23.43 13.26 -18.76
N VAL A 14 22.39 13.84 -18.15
CA VAL A 14 21.15 14.19 -18.87
C VAL A 14 21.45 15.26 -19.94
N ALA A 15 22.07 16.38 -19.56
CA ALA A 15 22.47 17.42 -20.50
C ALA A 15 23.43 16.93 -21.60
N ALA A 16 24.34 16.00 -21.29
CA ALA A 16 25.22 15.37 -22.27
C ALA A 16 24.43 14.58 -23.32
N ARG A 17 23.47 13.75 -22.90
CA ARG A 17 22.59 13.00 -23.81
C ARG A 17 21.73 13.94 -24.65
N GLU A 18 21.07 14.92 -24.04
CA GLU A 18 20.28 15.90 -24.79
C GLU A 18 21.10 16.63 -25.85
N ARG A 19 22.34 16.98 -25.53
CA ARG A 19 23.25 17.62 -26.49
C ARG A 19 23.59 16.68 -27.65
N LEU A 20 23.81 15.39 -27.40
CA LEU A 20 24.04 14.40 -28.46
C LEU A 20 22.78 14.15 -29.28
N ILE A 21 21.61 14.14 -28.66
CA ILE A 21 20.32 14.00 -29.34
C ILE A 21 20.09 15.19 -30.28
N ARG A 22 20.29 16.43 -29.81
CA ARG A 22 20.19 17.63 -30.67
C ARG A 22 21.17 17.60 -31.84
N LEU A 23 22.38 17.06 -31.63
CA LEU A 23 23.36 16.90 -32.71
C LEU A 23 22.88 15.93 -33.80
N LEU A 24 21.99 14.97 -33.49
CA LEU A 24 21.43 14.06 -34.51
C LEU A 24 20.51 14.75 -35.51
N ASP A 25 20.00 15.94 -35.16
CA ASP A 25 19.12 16.76 -36.01
C ASP A 25 19.90 17.79 -36.83
N GLU A 26 21.21 17.97 -36.58
CA GLU A 26 22.04 18.89 -37.36
C GLU A 26 22.42 18.32 -38.73
N PRO A 27 22.52 19.16 -39.79
CA PRO A 27 22.92 18.72 -41.13
C PRO A 27 24.27 17.99 -41.16
N ALA A 28 25.19 18.33 -40.24
CA ALA A 28 26.49 17.70 -40.11
C ALA A 28 26.43 16.22 -39.66
N ALA A 29 25.32 15.79 -39.03
CA ALA A 29 25.07 14.41 -38.62
C ALA A 29 24.21 13.62 -39.63
N ALA A 30 23.94 14.18 -40.81
CA ALA A 30 23.22 13.50 -41.89
C ALA A 30 24.08 12.42 -42.59
N ALA A 31 25.41 12.55 -42.55
CA ALA A 31 26.31 11.53 -43.08
C ALA A 31 26.28 10.26 -42.19
N PRO A 32 26.08 9.05 -42.76
CA PRO A 32 25.95 7.81 -41.98
C PRO A 32 27.11 7.56 -41.00
N ALA A 33 28.35 7.80 -41.41
CA ALA A 33 29.52 7.62 -40.54
C ALA A 33 29.55 8.61 -39.36
N ALA A 34 29.15 9.87 -39.57
CA ALA A 34 29.04 10.86 -38.50
C ALA A 34 27.89 10.51 -37.53
N ARG A 35 26.78 9.97 -38.06
CA ARG A 35 25.64 9.51 -37.27
C ARG A 35 25.98 8.32 -36.38
N VAL A 36 26.76 7.36 -36.88
CA VAL A 36 27.30 6.23 -36.10
C VAL A 36 28.13 6.73 -34.92
N ALA A 37 29.02 7.71 -35.13
CA ALA A 37 29.85 8.25 -34.05
C ALA A 37 29.03 8.96 -32.96
N VAL A 38 28.02 9.77 -33.34
CA VAL A 38 27.14 10.47 -32.38
C VAL A 38 26.26 9.48 -31.62
N LEU A 39 25.67 8.49 -32.30
CA LEU A 39 24.83 7.47 -31.68
C LEU A 39 25.63 6.53 -30.77
N GLY A 40 26.87 6.18 -31.14
CA GLY A 40 27.77 5.40 -30.28
C GLY A 40 28.09 6.12 -28.98
N ALA A 41 28.51 7.39 -29.06
CA ALA A 41 28.76 8.21 -27.87
C ALA A 41 27.49 8.40 -27.01
N LEU A 42 26.31 8.51 -27.64
CA LEU A 42 25.04 8.58 -26.93
C LEU A 42 24.76 7.27 -26.18
N LEU A 43 24.92 6.12 -26.84
CA LEU A 43 24.67 4.81 -26.24
C LEU A 43 25.65 4.48 -25.12
N ASP A 44 26.94 4.81 -25.26
CA ASP A 44 27.92 4.65 -24.19
C ASP A 44 27.48 5.45 -22.95
N ILE A 45 27.09 6.72 -23.12
CA ILE A 45 26.57 7.53 -22.01
C ILE A 45 25.28 6.93 -21.46
N CYS A 46 24.35 6.46 -22.29
CA CYS A 46 23.09 5.87 -21.82
C CYS A 46 23.31 4.58 -21.02
N LEU A 47 24.28 3.75 -21.43
CA LEU A 47 24.65 2.56 -20.70
C LEU A 47 25.37 2.89 -19.38
N HIS A 48 26.32 3.83 -19.38
CA HIS A 48 27.07 4.17 -18.17
C HIS A 48 26.28 5.02 -17.16
N SER A 49 25.27 5.78 -17.62
CA SER A 49 24.33 6.52 -16.76
C SER A 49 23.08 5.72 -16.39
N TYR A 50 23.04 4.42 -16.70
CA TYR A 50 21.92 3.50 -16.41
C TYR A 50 20.55 3.96 -16.97
N ALA A 51 20.54 4.69 -18.08
CA ALA A 51 19.33 5.16 -18.73
C ALA A 51 18.78 4.13 -19.73
N THR A 52 18.00 3.18 -19.21
CA THR A 52 17.42 2.07 -20.00
C THR A 52 16.60 2.58 -21.19
N ASP A 53 15.70 3.54 -20.99
CA ASP A 53 14.85 4.06 -22.06
C ASP A 53 15.64 4.73 -23.18
N CYS A 54 16.75 5.39 -22.84
CA CYS A 54 17.65 5.91 -23.85
C CYS A 54 18.30 4.77 -24.64
N ALA A 55 18.87 3.77 -23.95
CA ALA A 55 19.55 2.67 -24.60
C ALA A 55 18.62 1.90 -25.56
N THR A 56 17.39 1.60 -25.12
CA THR A 56 16.38 0.89 -25.93
C THR A 56 15.91 1.72 -27.13
N THR A 57 15.75 3.03 -26.97
CA THR A 57 15.33 3.93 -28.06
C THR A 57 16.39 4.07 -29.15
N TYR A 58 17.66 4.19 -28.77
CA TYR A 58 18.73 4.55 -29.71
C TYR A 58 19.57 3.38 -30.20
N ALA A 59 19.52 2.19 -29.56
CA ALA A 59 20.25 1.01 -30.03
C ALA A 59 19.79 0.54 -31.43
N PRO A 60 18.48 0.45 -31.75
CA PRO A 60 18.02 0.16 -33.12
C PRO A 60 18.48 1.21 -34.13
N ARG A 61 18.44 2.49 -33.76
CA ARG A 61 18.88 3.60 -34.62
C ARG A 61 20.38 3.56 -34.91
N TYR A 62 21.18 3.10 -33.95
CA TYR A 62 22.61 2.85 -34.17
C TYR A 62 22.82 1.70 -35.16
N ALA A 63 22.07 0.61 -35.03
CA ALA A 63 22.14 -0.52 -35.96
C ALA A 63 21.79 -0.09 -37.41
N GLU A 64 20.73 0.70 -37.58
CA GLU A 64 20.34 1.27 -38.87
C GLU A 64 21.43 2.18 -39.46
N ALA A 65 21.97 3.10 -38.65
CA ALA A 65 23.04 4.01 -39.09
C ALA A 65 24.33 3.25 -39.44
N ALA A 66 24.66 2.20 -38.68
CA ALA A 66 25.82 1.34 -38.92
C ALA A 66 25.66 0.54 -40.22
N ALA A 67 24.46 0.04 -40.52
CA ALA A 67 24.16 -0.65 -41.78
C ALA A 67 24.19 0.29 -43.00
N ALA A 68 23.82 1.57 -42.81
CA ALA A 68 23.84 2.59 -43.86
C ALA A 68 25.24 3.21 -44.09
N ALA A 69 26.19 3.00 -43.18
CA ALA A 69 27.56 3.49 -43.32
C ALA A 69 28.37 2.59 -44.28
N PRO A 70 29.36 3.14 -45.01
CA PRO A 70 30.25 2.33 -45.86
C PRO A 70 30.88 1.21 -45.03
N ALA A 71 30.59 -0.04 -45.39
CA ALA A 71 31.06 -1.18 -44.62
C ALA A 71 32.60 -1.27 -44.70
N PRO A 72 33.32 -1.20 -43.57
CA PRO A 72 34.76 -1.36 -43.59
C PRO A 72 35.13 -2.78 -44.05
N GLU A 73 36.32 -2.98 -44.62
CA GLU A 73 36.77 -4.28 -45.13
C GLU A 73 37.40 -5.16 -44.03
N GLY A 74 37.30 -6.48 -44.20
CA GLY A 74 37.96 -7.45 -43.33
C GLY A 74 37.48 -7.42 -41.89
N ILE A 75 38.43 -7.35 -40.94
CA ILE A 75 38.20 -7.50 -39.50
C ILE A 75 37.35 -6.37 -38.90
N LEU A 76 37.43 -5.16 -39.48
CA LEU A 76 36.66 -4.00 -39.03
C LEU A 76 35.14 -4.18 -39.27
N ARG A 77 34.75 -4.99 -40.25
CA ARG A 77 33.34 -5.36 -40.48
C ARG A 77 32.80 -6.24 -39.36
N GLN A 78 33.63 -7.19 -38.90
CA GLN A 78 33.29 -8.06 -37.78
C GLN A 78 33.19 -7.27 -36.49
N ASP A 79 34.11 -6.33 -36.25
CA ASP A 79 34.06 -5.45 -35.09
C ASP A 79 32.79 -4.59 -35.06
N GLN A 80 32.43 -3.97 -36.18
CA GLN A 80 31.20 -3.20 -36.29
C GLN A 80 29.95 -4.06 -36.01
N ALA A 81 29.92 -5.31 -36.49
CA ALA A 81 28.82 -6.24 -36.22
C ALA A 81 28.74 -6.63 -34.72
N LEU A 82 29.89 -6.87 -34.07
CA LEU A 82 29.96 -7.17 -32.64
C LEU A 82 29.52 -5.98 -31.78
N ARG A 83 29.84 -4.76 -32.22
CA ARG A 83 29.44 -3.51 -31.55
C ARG A 83 27.93 -3.24 -31.67
N VAL A 84 27.35 -3.50 -32.85
CA VAL A 84 25.89 -3.46 -33.04
C VAL A 84 25.20 -4.49 -32.14
N SER A 85 25.70 -5.74 -32.10
CA SER A 85 25.19 -6.77 -31.18
C SER A 85 25.30 -6.30 -29.73
N TYR A 86 26.44 -5.77 -29.31
CA TYR A 86 26.64 -5.31 -27.94
C TYR A 86 25.58 -4.30 -27.49
N TYR A 87 25.32 -3.24 -28.27
CA TYR A 87 24.33 -2.23 -27.86
C TYR A 87 22.90 -2.77 -27.85
N LEU A 88 22.52 -3.61 -28.82
CA LEU A 88 21.20 -4.24 -28.86
C LEU A 88 21.01 -5.21 -27.69
N ASP A 89 22.03 -6.03 -27.41
CA ASP A 89 22.01 -7.03 -26.35
C ASP A 89 22.03 -6.36 -24.97
N ALA A 90 22.82 -5.30 -24.78
CA ALA A 90 22.86 -4.51 -23.54
C ALA A 90 21.51 -3.80 -23.29
N ALA A 91 20.90 -3.23 -24.33
CA ALA A 91 19.58 -2.63 -24.22
C ALA A 91 18.51 -3.68 -23.90
N ARG A 92 18.55 -4.84 -24.56
CA ARG A 92 17.62 -5.96 -24.31
C ARG A 92 17.75 -6.52 -22.90
N PHE A 93 18.97 -6.75 -22.42
CA PHE A 93 19.22 -7.23 -21.05
C PHE A 93 18.71 -6.25 -20.01
N ARG A 94 18.81 -4.94 -20.25
CA ARG A 94 18.32 -3.91 -19.33
C ARG A 94 16.81 -3.67 -19.40
N GLN A 95 16.17 -4.06 -20.50
CA GLN A 95 14.73 -3.94 -20.72
C GLN A 95 13.95 -5.19 -20.25
N GLY A 96 14.52 -6.38 -20.40
CA GLY A 96 13.85 -7.65 -20.14
C GLY A 96 14.20 -8.29 -18.79
N GLY A 97 13.23 -9.00 -18.21
CA GLY A 97 13.44 -9.87 -17.04
C GLY A 97 14.30 -11.11 -17.35
N PRO A 98 14.41 -12.07 -16.41
CA PRO A 98 15.33 -13.21 -16.49
C PRO A 98 15.31 -14.00 -17.83
N GLY A 99 14.14 -14.14 -18.47
CA GLY A 99 13.98 -14.83 -19.75
C GLY A 99 14.62 -14.13 -20.96
N ALA A 100 14.80 -12.80 -20.92
CA ALA A 100 15.53 -12.09 -21.98
C ALA A 100 17.04 -12.36 -21.91
N ALA A 101 17.57 -12.59 -20.71
CA ALA A 101 18.98 -12.80 -20.43
C ALA A 101 19.50 -14.13 -21.00
N GLU A 102 18.66 -15.18 -21.00
CA GLU A 102 19.01 -16.51 -21.52
C GLU A 102 19.21 -16.51 -23.05
N SER A 103 18.39 -15.73 -23.77
CA SER A 103 18.48 -15.61 -25.24
C SER A 103 19.72 -14.84 -25.74
N VAL A 104 20.30 -13.96 -24.91
CA VAL A 104 21.43 -13.10 -25.30
C VAL A 104 22.70 -13.92 -25.50
N LEU A 105 23.11 -14.69 -24.48
CA LEU A 105 24.35 -15.48 -24.55
C LEU A 105 24.26 -16.70 -25.49
N ALA A 106 23.05 -17.11 -25.86
CA ALA A 106 22.81 -18.14 -26.87
C ALA A 106 22.95 -17.62 -28.32
N GLY A 107 23.05 -16.30 -28.52
CA GLY A 107 23.16 -15.70 -29.83
C GLY A 107 24.49 -16.01 -30.55
N PRO A 108 24.50 -16.11 -31.90
CA PRO A 108 25.69 -16.45 -32.69
C PRO A 108 26.82 -15.40 -32.61
N ALA A 109 26.53 -14.19 -32.13
CA ALA A 109 27.54 -13.16 -31.87
C ALA A 109 28.41 -13.45 -30.63
N TRP A 110 27.94 -14.33 -29.73
CA TRP A 110 28.62 -14.70 -28.48
C TRP A 110 29.43 -16.00 -28.58
N SER A 111 29.26 -16.76 -29.67
CA SER A 111 30.03 -18.00 -29.94
C SER A 111 31.43 -17.75 -30.52
N HIS A 112 31.65 -16.58 -31.14
CA HIS A 112 32.91 -16.20 -31.76
C HIS A 112 33.36 -14.81 -31.29
N GLU A 113 33.98 -14.76 -30.11
CA GLU A 113 34.56 -13.52 -29.60
C GLU A 113 36.00 -13.30 -30.11
N ASN A 114 36.32 -12.06 -30.48
CA ASN A 114 37.68 -11.65 -30.82
C ASN A 114 38.10 -10.46 -29.95
N ALA A 115 39.38 -10.37 -29.61
CA ALA A 115 39.94 -9.27 -28.79
C ALA A 115 40.62 -8.19 -29.66
N TYR A 116 40.19 -8.04 -30.92
CA TYR A 116 40.80 -7.06 -31.84
C TYR A 116 40.56 -5.63 -31.36
N ASP A 117 39.33 -5.33 -30.96
CA ASP A 117 38.99 -4.14 -30.18
C ASP A 117 38.95 -4.51 -28.70
N GLY A 118 40.01 -4.14 -27.98
CA GLY A 118 40.16 -4.44 -26.57
C GLY A 118 39.06 -3.82 -25.71
N ALA A 119 38.59 -2.61 -26.04
CA ALA A 119 37.56 -1.92 -25.27
C ALA A 119 36.20 -2.60 -25.43
N LEU A 120 35.83 -2.95 -26.67
CA LEU A 120 34.60 -3.69 -26.96
C LEU A 120 34.63 -5.09 -26.35
N TYR A 121 35.78 -5.78 -26.38
CA TYR A 121 35.92 -7.09 -25.74
C TYR A 121 35.68 -7.00 -24.23
N LEU A 122 36.27 -6.00 -23.55
CA LEU A 122 36.06 -5.78 -22.11
C LEU A 122 34.57 -5.51 -21.80
N GLN A 123 33.92 -4.66 -22.59
CA GLN A 123 32.48 -4.35 -22.45
C GLN A 123 31.60 -5.60 -22.61
N ARG A 124 31.90 -6.45 -23.59
CA ARG A 124 31.16 -7.69 -23.84
C ARG A 124 31.37 -8.72 -22.73
N GLN A 125 32.61 -8.91 -22.26
CA GLN A 125 32.86 -9.82 -21.12
C GLN A 125 32.15 -9.36 -19.85
N GLY A 126 32.12 -8.06 -19.57
CA GLY A 126 31.38 -7.50 -18.42
C GLY A 126 29.88 -7.74 -18.53
N LEU A 127 29.29 -7.45 -19.70
CA LEU A 127 27.87 -7.74 -19.96
C LEU A 127 27.54 -9.25 -19.80
N ALA A 128 28.43 -10.13 -20.27
CA ALA A 128 28.25 -11.57 -20.09
C ALA A 128 28.35 -11.99 -18.61
N ALA A 129 29.28 -11.41 -17.84
CA ALA A 129 29.37 -11.65 -16.41
C ALA A 129 28.07 -11.23 -15.69
N ASP A 130 27.52 -10.06 -16.02
CA ASP A 130 26.26 -9.57 -15.47
C ASP A 130 25.07 -10.48 -15.77
N ILE A 131 24.97 -10.94 -17.03
CA ILE A 131 23.93 -11.90 -17.43
C ILE A 131 24.07 -13.21 -16.63
N LEU A 132 25.28 -13.75 -16.51
CA LEU A 132 25.53 -15.00 -15.79
C LEU A 132 25.25 -14.87 -14.29
N LEU A 133 25.56 -13.72 -13.68
CA LEU A 133 25.20 -13.41 -12.30
C LEU A 133 23.68 -13.36 -12.11
N SER A 134 22.95 -12.75 -13.04
CA SER A 134 21.47 -12.73 -12.99
C SER A 134 20.84 -14.13 -13.09
N GLN A 135 21.56 -15.09 -13.66
CA GLN A 135 21.17 -16.50 -13.78
C GLN A 135 21.69 -17.38 -12.63
N GLY A 136 22.39 -16.82 -11.63
CA GLY A 136 23.00 -17.59 -10.54
C GLY A 136 24.22 -18.43 -10.94
N ARG A 137 24.76 -18.27 -12.16
CA ARG A 137 25.88 -19.05 -12.71
C ARG A 137 27.23 -18.46 -12.29
N LEU A 138 27.49 -18.49 -10.98
CA LEU A 138 28.63 -17.78 -10.35
C LEU A 138 30.00 -18.19 -10.91
N ALA A 139 30.23 -19.49 -11.12
CA ALA A 139 31.51 -20.00 -11.63
C ALA A 139 31.83 -19.47 -13.03
N GLU A 140 30.81 -19.41 -13.90
CA GLU A 140 30.96 -18.92 -15.26
C GLU A 140 31.13 -17.39 -15.29
N ALA A 141 30.42 -16.67 -14.43
CA ALA A 141 30.63 -15.24 -14.24
C ALA A 141 32.06 -14.93 -13.79
N THR A 142 32.62 -15.71 -12.84
CA THR A 142 34.02 -15.57 -12.43
C THR A 142 35.01 -15.90 -13.56
N ALA A 143 34.68 -16.85 -14.44
CA ALA A 143 35.52 -17.13 -15.60
C ALA A 143 35.54 -15.95 -16.61
N ARG A 144 34.44 -15.17 -16.71
CA ARG A 144 34.41 -13.93 -17.50
C ARG A 144 35.26 -12.84 -16.87
N ALA A 145 35.20 -12.68 -15.55
CA ALA A 145 36.09 -11.80 -14.80
C ALA A 145 37.58 -12.14 -15.00
N ASP A 146 37.95 -13.42 -14.98
CA ASP A 146 39.34 -13.84 -15.21
C ASP A 146 39.83 -13.48 -16.64
N ARG A 147 38.96 -13.55 -17.65
CA ARG A 147 39.27 -13.11 -19.02
C ARG A 147 39.50 -11.60 -19.11
N ILE A 148 38.69 -10.81 -18.41
CA ILE A 148 38.86 -9.35 -18.30
C ILE A 148 40.24 -9.03 -17.72
N LEU A 149 40.58 -9.64 -16.58
CA LEU A 149 41.86 -9.43 -15.92
C LEU A 149 43.05 -9.86 -16.79
N SER A 150 42.92 -10.99 -17.48
CA SER A 150 43.95 -11.49 -18.39
C SER A 150 44.21 -10.53 -19.56
N LEU A 151 43.15 -10.00 -20.19
CA LEU A 151 43.30 -9.01 -21.25
C LEU A 151 43.97 -7.74 -20.72
N ILE A 152 43.49 -7.16 -19.61
CA ILE A 152 44.04 -5.94 -19.02
C ILE A 152 45.54 -6.10 -18.71
N ALA A 153 45.93 -7.24 -18.14
CA ALA A 153 47.33 -7.55 -17.85
C ALA A 153 48.23 -7.64 -19.11
N SER A 154 47.64 -7.94 -20.27
CA SER A 154 48.34 -8.05 -21.56
C SER A 154 48.42 -6.74 -22.36
N LEU A 155 47.68 -5.70 -21.95
CA LEU A 155 47.68 -4.41 -22.65
C LEU A 155 49.02 -3.70 -22.49
N LYS A 156 49.66 -3.34 -23.62
CA LYS A 156 50.93 -2.58 -23.63
C LYS A 156 50.77 -1.10 -23.26
N ALA A 157 49.59 -0.53 -23.46
CA ALA A 157 49.28 0.88 -23.21
C ALA A 157 47.85 1.05 -22.64
N PRO A 158 47.53 0.49 -21.45
CA PRO A 158 46.17 0.53 -20.88
C PRO A 158 45.63 1.96 -20.67
N ALA A 159 46.49 2.98 -20.67
CA ALA A 159 46.12 4.38 -20.59
C ALA A 159 45.39 4.94 -21.84
N SER A 160 45.51 4.29 -23.01
CA SER A 160 44.78 4.71 -24.22
C SER A 160 43.26 4.56 -24.08
N ASP A 161 42.83 3.57 -23.30
CA ASP A 161 41.42 3.20 -23.07
C ASP A 161 41.05 3.25 -21.58
N ARG A 162 41.61 4.25 -20.89
CA ARG A 162 41.54 4.40 -19.42
C ARG A 162 40.14 4.21 -18.82
N PHE A 163 39.10 4.66 -19.51
CA PHE A 163 37.72 4.57 -19.04
C PHE A 163 37.15 3.16 -19.14
N ALA A 164 37.38 2.47 -20.26
CA ALA A 164 36.94 1.09 -20.45
C ALA A 164 37.66 0.15 -19.47
N VAL A 165 38.96 0.39 -19.23
CA VAL A 165 39.76 -0.37 -18.25
C VAL A 165 39.26 -0.12 -16.82
N ALA A 166 39.04 1.14 -16.43
CA ALA A 166 38.54 1.47 -15.08
C ALA A 166 37.15 0.89 -14.81
N TYR A 167 36.25 0.98 -15.80
CA TYR A 167 34.92 0.39 -15.73
C TYR A 167 34.98 -1.14 -15.61
N ALA A 168 35.74 -1.82 -16.47
CA ALA A 168 35.89 -3.27 -16.44
C ALA A 168 36.51 -3.79 -15.13
N LEU A 169 37.46 -3.06 -14.55
CA LEU A 169 38.02 -3.40 -13.23
C LEU A 169 36.98 -3.24 -12.11
N THR A 170 36.20 -2.16 -12.15
CA THR A 170 35.10 -1.93 -11.18
C THR A 170 34.05 -3.03 -11.27
N ASP A 171 33.69 -3.43 -12.49
CA ASP A 171 32.74 -4.50 -12.76
C ASP A 171 33.26 -5.87 -12.32
N THR A 172 34.56 -6.10 -12.49
CA THR A 172 35.25 -7.30 -12.01
C THR A 172 35.24 -7.37 -10.48
N LEU A 173 35.48 -6.26 -9.78
CA LEU A 173 35.37 -6.22 -8.32
C LEU A 173 33.97 -6.65 -7.87
N ARG A 174 32.93 -6.06 -8.47
CA ARG A 174 31.53 -6.41 -8.19
C ARG A 174 31.23 -7.89 -8.48
N THR A 175 31.71 -8.41 -9.60
CA THR A 175 31.52 -9.82 -10.00
C THR A 175 32.16 -10.78 -9.01
N LEU A 176 33.41 -10.51 -8.60
CA LEU A 176 34.12 -11.32 -7.62
C LEU A 176 33.43 -11.28 -6.25
N MET A 177 32.93 -10.12 -5.83
CA MET A 177 32.17 -9.97 -4.60
C MET A 177 30.85 -10.75 -4.63
N ALA A 178 30.09 -10.66 -5.73
CA ALA A 178 28.84 -11.40 -5.91
C ALA A 178 29.05 -12.93 -5.92
N ALA A 179 30.22 -13.39 -6.38
CA ALA A 179 30.62 -14.80 -6.33
C ALA A 179 31.23 -15.24 -4.98
N GLY A 180 31.24 -14.37 -3.96
CA GLY A 180 31.80 -14.67 -2.63
C GLY A 180 33.33 -14.65 -2.55
N GLN A 181 34.05 -14.21 -3.59
CA GLN A 181 35.51 -14.19 -3.62
C GLN A 181 36.10 -12.88 -3.07
N ILE A 182 35.72 -12.53 -1.84
CA ILE A 182 36.05 -11.24 -1.19
C ILE A 182 37.56 -10.99 -1.11
N GLU A 183 38.37 -12.00 -0.77
CA GLU A 183 39.84 -11.87 -0.69
C GLU A 183 40.48 -11.55 -2.06
N ARG A 184 40.00 -12.18 -3.15
CA ARG A 184 40.50 -11.88 -4.51
C ARG A 184 40.09 -10.48 -4.94
N ALA A 185 38.84 -10.08 -4.64
CA ALA A 185 38.38 -8.72 -4.91
C ALA A 185 39.21 -7.68 -4.14
N TYR A 186 39.50 -7.93 -2.86
CA TYR A 186 40.32 -7.04 -2.05
C TYR A 186 41.77 -6.95 -2.55
N GLY A 187 42.36 -8.09 -2.95
CA GLY A 187 43.67 -8.12 -3.60
C GLY A 187 43.72 -7.27 -4.88
N LEU A 188 42.70 -7.38 -5.73
CA LEU A 188 42.57 -6.57 -6.94
C LEU A 188 42.40 -5.08 -6.62
N TYR A 189 41.55 -4.75 -5.63
CA TYR A 189 41.33 -3.37 -5.18
C TYR A 189 42.62 -2.75 -4.65
N ARG A 190 43.43 -3.48 -3.86
CA ARG A 190 44.73 -2.97 -3.41
C ARG A 190 45.72 -2.73 -4.55
N ALA A 191 45.71 -3.60 -5.56
CA ALA A 191 46.60 -3.48 -6.71
C ALA A 191 46.20 -2.37 -7.68
N SER A 192 44.90 -2.10 -7.84
CA SER A 192 44.37 -1.27 -8.92
C SER A 192 43.50 -0.08 -8.49
N GLY A 193 42.98 -0.06 -7.27
CA GLY A 193 41.98 0.91 -6.80
C GLY A 193 42.41 2.38 -6.90
N ALA A 194 43.66 2.69 -6.54
CA ALA A 194 44.20 4.05 -6.70
C ALA A 194 44.25 4.47 -8.17
N SER A 195 44.64 3.54 -9.05
CA SER A 195 44.68 3.77 -10.50
C SER A 195 43.27 3.93 -11.09
N ILE A 196 42.30 3.12 -10.65
CA ILE A 196 40.88 3.24 -11.06
C ILE A 196 40.37 4.65 -10.73
N GLY A 197 40.60 5.12 -9.49
CA GLY A 197 40.19 6.46 -9.07
C GLY A 197 40.83 7.60 -9.86
N GLN A 198 42.07 7.42 -10.35
CA GLN A 198 42.75 8.41 -11.21
C GLN A 198 42.27 8.38 -12.67
N MET A 199 41.80 7.22 -13.15
CA MET A 199 41.30 7.03 -14.51
C MET A 199 39.86 7.54 -14.69
N LEU A 200 39.05 7.50 -13.62
CA LEU A 200 37.68 8.00 -13.60
C LEU A 200 37.61 9.51 -13.36
N ALA A 201 36.62 10.17 -13.94
CA ALA A 201 36.37 11.58 -13.67
C ALA A 201 35.72 11.75 -12.28
N PRO A 202 36.24 12.59 -11.37
CA PRO A 202 35.80 12.61 -9.96
C PRO A 202 34.31 12.90 -9.73
N ARG A 203 33.63 13.53 -10.71
CA ARG A 203 32.21 13.90 -10.64
C ARG A 203 31.32 13.02 -11.52
N SER A 204 31.86 11.99 -12.17
CA SER A 204 31.04 11.12 -13.01
C SER A 204 30.32 10.04 -12.21
N VAL A 205 29.26 9.51 -12.81
CA VAL A 205 28.48 8.37 -12.28
C VAL A 205 29.38 7.16 -12.07
N ASP A 206 30.32 6.90 -12.98
CA ASP A 206 31.28 5.79 -12.86
C ASP A 206 32.16 5.91 -11.60
N ALA A 207 32.59 7.13 -11.25
CA ALA A 207 33.36 7.36 -10.03
C ALA A 207 32.52 7.09 -8.78
N ALA A 208 31.25 7.48 -8.78
CA ALA A 208 30.33 7.17 -7.68
C ALA A 208 30.12 5.65 -7.52
N VAL A 209 29.88 4.93 -8.62
CA VAL A 209 29.71 3.47 -8.61
C VAL A 209 30.96 2.78 -8.08
N PHE A 210 32.15 3.21 -8.51
CA PHE A 210 33.41 2.69 -7.98
C PHE A 210 33.56 2.94 -6.47
N GLN A 211 33.28 4.15 -5.99
CA GLN A 211 33.33 4.47 -4.56
C GLN A 211 32.34 3.63 -3.74
N LEU A 212 31.14 3.37 -4.29
CA LEU A 212 30.15 2.49 -3.67
C LEU A 212 30.64 1.04 -3.59
N THR A 213 31.21 0.50 -4.68
CA THR A 213 31.81 -0.85 -4.71
C THR A 213 32.99 -0.95 -3.74
N ALA A 214 33.86 0.06 -3.69
CA ALA A 214 34.97 0.11 -2.76
C ALA A 214 34.49 0.13 -1.30
N ALA A 215 33.46 0.91 -0.99
CA ALA A 215 32.88 0.96 0.35
C ALA A 215 32.33 -0.40 0.80
N GLN A 216 31.61 -1.11 -0.07
CA GLN A 216 31.08 -2.45 0.20
C GLN A 216 32.20 -3.47 0.42
N LEU A 217 33.25 -3.42 -0.39
CA LEU A 217 34.40 -4.31 -0.28
C LEU A 217 35.20 -4.06 1.01
N LEU A 218 35.46 -2.79 1.34
CA LEU A 218 36.16 -2.39 2.55
C LEU A 218 35.38 -2.78 3.81
N GLN A 219 34.05 -2.65 3.77
CA GLN A 219 33.18 -3.16 4.83
C GLN A 219 33.33 -4.67 4.99
N ALA A 220 33.32 -5.43 3.89
CA ALA A 220 33.41 -6.89 3.93
C ALA A 220 34.73 -7.41 4.53
N VAL A 221 35.82 -6.64 4.43
CA VAL A 221 37.12 -6.97 5.05
C VAL A 221 37.34 -6.29 6.42
N GLY A 222 36.35 -5.56 6.92
CA GLY A 222 36.39 -4.91 8.24
C GLY A 222 37.08 -3.54 8.30
N ASP A 223 37.50 -2.95 7.18
CA ASP A 223 38.04 -1.58 7.12
C ASP A 223 36.89 -0.55 7.13
N THR A 224 36.33 -0.34 8.31
CA THR A 224 35.18 0.55 8.53
C THR A 224 35.49 2.03 8.28
N GLU A 225 36.72 2.50 8.52
CA GLU A 225 37.13 3.88 8.27
C GLU A 225 37.25 4.16 6.77
N GLY A 226 37.97 3.29 6.05
CA GLY A 226 38.09 3.34 4.60
C GLY A 226 36.72 3.23 3.92
N ALA A 227 35.88 2.32 4.40
CA ALA A 227 34.51 2.15 3.91
C ALA A 227 33.66 3.42 4.12
N THR A 228 33.73 4.05 5.30
CA THR A 228 32.97 5.28 5.60
C THR A 228 33.37 6.42 4.65
N LYS A 229 34.67 6.58 4.42
CA LYS A 229 35.19 7.59 3.50
C LYS A 229 34.75 7.36 2.05
N ALA A 230 34.80 6.11 1.60
CA ALA A 230 34.36 5.74 0.25
C ALA A 230 32.84 5.93 0.08
N ALA A 231 32.01 5.53 1.06
CA ALA A 231 30.57 5.73 1.03
C ALA A 231 30.19 7.23 1.01
N GLY A 232 30.85 8.05 1.84
CA GLY A 232 30.65 9.51 1.83
C GLY A 232 31.08 10.16 0.51
N ALA A 233 32.15 9.67 -0.13
CA ALA A 233 32.56 10.14 -1.46
C ALA A 233 31.50 9.79 -2.53
N ALA A 234 30.92 8.58 -2.48
CA ALA A 234 29.83 8.19 -3.38
C ALA A 234 28.60 9.10 -3.20
N VAL A 235 28.16 9.37 -1.96
CA VAL A 235 27.04 10.28 -1.66
C VAL A 235 27.31 11.69 -2.16
N ALA A 236 28.51 12.23 -1.94
CA ALA A 236 28.87 13.57 -2.39
C ALA A 236 28.82 13.72 -3.92
N VAL A 237 29.31 12.71 -4.66
CA VAL A 237 29.24 12.70 -6.13
C VAL A 237 27.78 12.57 -6.59
N LEU A 238 27.02 11.61 -6.06
CA LEU A 238 25.63 11.36 -6.50
C LEU A 238 24.67 12.51 -6.18
N THR A 239 24.91 13.24 -5.09
CA THR A 239 24.12 14.43 -4.72
C THR A 239 24.34 15.59 -5.70
N SER A 240 25.53 15.67 -6.32
CA SER A 240 25.91 16.75 -7.23
C SER A 240 25.84 16.37 -8.72
N THR A 241 25.51 15.12 -9.05
CA THR A 241 25.44 14.60 -10.42
C THR A 241 24.02 14.70 -10.98
N GLU A 242 23.90 15.17 -12.21
CA GLU A 242 22.67 15.21 -13.00
C GLU A 242 22.42 13.84 -13.66
N LEU A 243 21.45 13.12 -13.11
CA LEU A 243 21.02 11.78 -13.51
C LEU A 243 19.49 11.75 -13.66
N ASP A 244 18.97 10.73 -14.34
CA ASP A 244 17.55 10.41 -14.31
C ASP A 244 17.13 10.13 -12.86
N ALA A 245 16.02 10.73 -12.41
CA ALA A 245 15.61 10.67 -11.00
C ALA A 245 15.56 9.23 -10.45
N PRO A 246 14.97 8.23 -11.15
CA PRO A 246 14.93 6.85 -10.64
C PRO A 246 16.31 6.21 -10.46
N VAL A 247 17.28 6.56 -11.30
CA VAL A 247 18.65 6.04 -11.23
C VAL A 247 19.40 6.72 -10.09
N ARG A 248 19.30 8.05 -10.01
CA ARG A 248 19.92 8.83 -8.95
C ARG A 248 19.44 8.38 -7.59
N ASP A 249 18.13 8.29 -7.41
CA ASP A 249 17.51 8.01 -6.12
C ASP A 249 17.86 6.58 -5.65
N ARG A 250 17.97 5.61 -6.59
CA ARG A 250 18.46 4.26 -6.30
C ARG A 250 19.93 4.23 -5.85
N LEU A 251 20.83 4.82 -6.63
CA LEU A 251 22.27 4.79 -6.33
C LEU A 251 22.59 5.60 -5.07
N LEU A 252 21.96 6.77 -4.92
CA LEU A 252 22.12 7.64 -3.76
C LEU A 252 21.59 6.93 -2.51
N GLY A 253 20.44 6.27 -2.60
CA GLY A 253 19.87 5.46 -1.53
C GLY A 253 20.81 4.35 -1.06
N GLN A 254 21.36 3.57 -2.00
CA GLN A 254 22.35 2.52 -1.68
C GLN A 254 23.60 3.08 -0.98
N ALA A 255 24.10 4.23 -1.44
CA ALA A 255 25.26 4.88 -0.84
C ALA A 255 24.95 5.42 0.56
N GLN A 256 23.78 6.02 0.75
CA GLN A 256 23.28 6.54 2.03
C GLN A 256 23.02 5.43 3.06
N ASP A 257 22.46 4.31 2.63
CA ASP A 257 22.22 3.14 3.50
C ASP A 257 23.52 2.55 4.03
N LEU A 258 24.48 2.34 3.12
CA LEU A 258 25.81 1.86 3.44
C LEU A 258 26.54 2.86 4.34
N GLN A 259 26.47 4.15 4.03
CA GLN A 259 27.05 5.21 4.86
C GLN A 259 26.44 5.23 6.27
N GLY A 260 25.12 5.12 6.41
CA GLY A 260 24.45 5.07 7.71
C GLY A 260 24.82 3.81 8.50
N LEU A 261 24.98 2.66 7.84
CA LEU A 261 25.47 1.42 8.49
C LEU A 261 26.89 1.59 9.02
N LEU A 262 27.77 2.18 8.22
CA LEU A 262 29.16 2.42 8.57
C LEU A 262 29.29 3.46 9.70
N HIS A 263 28.47 4.52 9.68
CA HIS A 263 28.37 5.46 10.79
C HIS A 263 27.86 4.82 12.07
N ALA A 264 26.93 3.88 12.01
CA ALA A 264 26.48 3.13 13.19
C ALA A 264 27.60 2.23 13.75
N LEU A 265 28.32 1.49 12.89
CA LEU A 265 29.49 0.69 13.30
C LEU A 265 30.57 1.56 13.94
N HIS A 266 30.89 2.70 13.33
CA HIS A 266 31.86 3.65 13.84
C HIS A 266 31.37 4.36 15.11
N GLY A 267 30.07 4.63 15.23
CA GLY A 267 29.43 5.10 16.45
C GLY A 267 29.58 4.11 17.60
N GLY A 268 29.43 2.81 17.32
CA GLY A 268 29.74 1.73 18.28
C GLY A 268 31.20 1.76 18.75
N GLN A 269 32.16 1.97 17.84
CA GLN A 269 33.58 2.11 18.18
C GLN A 269 33.86 3.36 19.03
N ALA A 270 33.34 4.52 18.62
CA ALA A 270 33.46 5.77 19.38
C ALA A 270 32.80 5.66 20.76
N GLY A 271 31.67 4.95 20.85
CA GLY A 271 31.03 4.60 22.11
C GLY A 271 31.92 3.76 23.02
N ALA A 272 32.58 2.75 22.45
CA ALA A 272 33.56 1.94 23.18
C ALA A 272 34.77 2.76 23.66
N GLU A 273 35.21 3.77 22.91
CA GLU A 273 36.27 4.70 23.36
C GLU A 273 35.80 5.66 24.45
N ALA A 274 34.61 6.24 24.30
CA ALA A 274 34.01 7.12 25.31
C ALA A 274 33.82 6.40 26.65
N LEU A 275 33.44 5.11 26.62
CA LEU A 275 33.32 4.26 27.82
C LEU A 275 34.67 3.97 28.50
N LYS A 276 35.79 4.03 27.77
CA LYS A 276 37.15 3.84 28.32
C LYS A 276 37.69 5.11 28.99
N LEU A 277 37.20 6.29 28.62
CA LEU A 277 37.62 7.55 29.25
C LEU A 277 37.14 7.59 30.70
N PRO A 278 37.95 8.03 31.67
CA PRO A 278 37.49 8.28 33.04
C PRO A 278 36.44 9.40 33.09
N ALA A 279 35.71 9.52 34.19
CA ALA A 279 34.53 10.40 34.32
C ALA A 279 34.75 11.92 34.14
N GLY A 280 35.99 12.39 33.94
CA GLY A 280 36.31 13.81 33.84
C GLY A 280 35.95 14.49 32.51
N ALA A 281 36.43 15.73 32.34
CA ALA A 281 36.03 16.68 31.29
C ALA A 281 36.05 16.17 29.82
N ALA A 282 36.86 15.15 29.51
CA ALA A 282 36.93 14.57 28.16
C ALA A 282 35.71 13.66 27.82
N ARG A 283 35.06 13.07 28.82
CA ARG A 283 33.95 12.13 28.61
C ARG A 283 32.67 12.83 28.09
N PRO A 284 32.23 14.00 28.61
CA PRO A 284 31.07 14.73 28.06
C PRO A 284 31.24 15.17 26.59
N GLU A 285 32.45 15.59 26.22
CA GLU A 285 32.75 15.97 24.82
C GLU A 285 32.69 14.74 23.90
N ALA A 286 33.26 13.61 24.33
CA ALA A 286 33.18 12.34 23.60
C ALA A 286 31.74 11.85 23.46
N LEU A 287 30.91 11.95 24.50
CA LEU A 287 29.48 11.61 24.47
C LEU A 287 28.68 12.54 23.55
N THR A 288 29.04 13.83 23.47
CA THR A 288 28.41 14.78 22.53
C THR A 288 28.80 14.48 21.09
N GLN A 289 30.06 14.10 20.82
CA GLN A 289 30.49 13.67 19.49
C GLN A 289 29.81 12.36 19.08
N LEU A 290 29.70 11.40 19.99
CA LEU A 290 28.93 10.17 19.81
C LEU A 290 27.47 10.48 19.47
N ALA A 291 26.81 11.36 20.22
CA ALA A 291 25.45 11.80 19.97
C ALA A 291 25.25 12.38 18.57
N ARG A 292 26.18 13.25 18.13
CA ARG A 292 26.15 13.81 16.77
C ARG A 292 26.29 12.71 15.71
N ARG A 293 27.21 11.76 15.91
CA ARG A 293 27.40 10.63 14.99
C ARG A 293 26.19 9.70 14.92
N ILE A 294 25.52 9.45 16.05
CA ILE A 294 24.26 8.68 16.08
C ILE A 294 23.16 9.44 15.32
N ARG A 295 23.03 10.75 15.54
CA ARG A 295 22.10 11.60 14.77
C ARG A 295 22.45 11.62 13.29
N GLU A 296 23.72 11.69 12.93
CA GLU A 296 24.19 11.66 11.54
C GLU A 296 23.97 10.28 10.90
N ALA A 297 24.14 9.18 11.63
CA ALA A 297 23.82 7.83 11.16
C ALA A 297 22.33 7.68 10.87
N ALA A 298 21.49 8.20 11.78
CA ALA A 298 20.04 8.26 11.58
C ALA A 298 19.67 9.21 10.43
N GLY A 299 20.32 10.37 10.33
CA GLY A 299 20.06 11.39 9.33
C GLY A 299 20.57 11.06 7.93
N ALA A 300 21.68 10.31 7.80
CA ALA A 300 22.20 9.85 6.53
C ALA A 300 21.23 8.88 5.82
N ARG A 301 20.36 8.23 6.60
CA ARG A 301 19.28 7.36 6.12
C ARG A 301 17.96 8.10 5.88
N ASN A 302 17.87 9.39 6.23
CA ASN A 302 16.69 10.20 5.94
C ASN A 302 16.58 10.48 4.43
N GLY A 303 15.45 10.10 3.85
CA GLY A 303 15.11 10.41 2.45
C GLY A 303 15.30 9.27 1.46
N THR A 304 15.93 8.16 1.86
CA THR A 304 15.99 6.93 1.04
C THR A 304 14.71 6.12 1.22
N PRO A 305 13.96 5.80 0.14
CA PRO A 305 12.83 4.89 0.22
C PRO A 305 13.26 3.56 0.88
N GLY A 306 12.71 3.28 2.04
CA GLY A 306 12.88 1.98 2.70
C GLY A 306 14.11 1.78 3.56
N ALA A 307 14.91 2.83 3.78
CA ALA A 307 15.86 2.84 4.88
C ALA A 307 15.07 2.95 6.18
N TRP A 308 15.27 2.07 7.16
CA TRP A 308 14.71 2.22 8.50
C TRP A 308 15.89 2.22 9.46
N TYR A 309 16.07 3.31 10.22
CA TYR A 309 17.06 3.34 11.29
C TYR A 309 16.39 2.95 12.60
N ARG A 310 16.58 1.69 12.98
CA ARG A 310 16.28 1.21 14.32
C ARG A 310 17.59 1.17 15.11
N PRO A 311 17.72 1.96 16.19
CA PRO A 311 18.90 1.87 17.05
C PRO A 311 18.99 0.45 17.64
N SER A 312 20.14 -0.19 17.50
CA SER A 312 20.45 -1.49 18.12
C SER A 312 20.46 -1.38 19.65
N ALA A 313 20.50 -2.51 20.35
CA ALA A 313 20.66 -2.50 21.81
C ALA A 313 21.91 -1.71 22.27
N LEU A 314 22.99 -1.77 21.48
CA LEU A 314 24.19 -0.97 21.71
C LEU A 314 23.93 0.51 21.45
N ASP A 315 23.32 0.87 20.31
CA ASP A 315 22.99 2.27 20.03
C ASP A 315 22.10 2.87 21.12
N GLN A 316 21.18 2.10 21.67
CA GLN A 316 20.26 2.50 22.74
C GLN A 316 20.97 2.74 24.07
N LEU A 317 21.94 1.89 24.41
CA LEU A 317 22.85 2.15 25.52
C LEU A 317 23.62 3.45 25.30
N LEU A 318 24.15 3.66 24.09
CA LEU A 318 24.94 4.83 23.74
C LEU A 318 24.11 6.13 23.72
N ILE A 319 22.87 6.08 23.22
CA ILE A 319 21.89 7.17 23.29
C ILE A 319 21.57 7.48 24.76
N GLY A 320 21.33 6.45 25.58
CA GLY A 320 21.06 6.61 27.00
C GLY A 320 22.22 7.26 27.75
N LEU A 321 23.47 6.93 27.40
CA LEU A 321 24.67 7.58 27.93
C LEU A 321 24.80 9.04 27.47
N ALA A 322 24.42 9.35 26.23
CA ALA A 322 24.44 10.70 25.70
C ALA A 322 23.34 11.61 26.30
N LEU A 323 22.20 11.04 26.68
CA LEU A 323 21.10 11.75 27.35
C LEU A 323 21.31 11.90 28.87
N ALA A 324 22.19 11.09 29.46
CA ALA A 324 22.51 11.16 30.89
C ALA A 324 23.14 12.51 31.26
N PRO A 325 22.91 13.02 32.48
CA PRO A 325 23.51 14.27 32.93
C PRO A 325 25.04 14.16 33.07
N GLY A 326 25.75 15.24 32.72
CA GLY A 326 27.19 15.37 32.97
C GLY A 326 27.54 15.66 34.44
N GLU A 327 28.83 15.79 34.77
CA GLU A 327 29.32 16.03 36.16
C GLU A 327 28.73 17.29 36.84
N ALA A 328 28.25 18.27 36.05
CA ALA A 328 27.61 19.49 36.57
C ALA A 328 26.09 19.34 36.82
N GLY A 329 25.53 18.14 36.70
CA GLY A 329 24.08 17.91 36.84
C GLY A 329 23.22 18.51 35.72
N ARG A 330 23.85 19.02 34.66
CA ARG A 330 23.15 19.54 33.48
C ARG A 330 22.61 18.39 32.62
N PRO A 331 21.35 18.46 32.14
CA PRO A 331 20.75 17.40 31.35
C PRO A 331 21.31 17.36 29.92
N GLY A 332 21.84 16.19 29.50
CA GLY A 332 22.15 15.83 28.11
C GLY A 332 22.86 16.90 27.26
N PRO A 333 22.75 16.83 25.92
CA PRO A 333 23.33 17.84 25.04
C PRO A 333 22.73 19.25 25.30
N GLU A 334 23.57 20.29 25.29
CA GLU A 334 23.11 21.68 25.44
C GLU A 334 22.24 22.14 24.24
N ASP A 335 22.52 21.61 23.05
CA ASP A 335 21.76 21.83 21.82
C ASP A 335 20.36 21.16 21.90
N PRO A 336 19.26 21.92 21.91
CA PRO A 336 17.90 21.39 22.01
C PRO A 336 17.51 20.52 20.81
N ASP A 337 18.02 20.79 19.61
CA ASP A 337 17.70 20.01 18.41
C ASP A 337 18.34 18.62 18.47
N LEU A 338 19.62 18.58 18.89
CA LEU A 338 20.33 17.31 19.12
C LEU A 338 19.66 16.51 20.24
N ALA A 339 19.32 17.15 21.36
CA ALA A 339 18.61 16.49 22.46
C ALA A 339 17.27 15.91 21.99
N PHE A 340 16.45 16.70 21.28
CA PHE A 340 15.15 16.26 20.75
C PHE A 340 15.30 15.06 19.82
N ALA A 341 16.30 15.06 18.94
CA ALA A 341 16.60 13.93 18.06
C ALA A 341 16.99 12.66 18.85
N LEU A 342 17.82 12.77 19.88
CA LEU A 342 18.20 11.64 20.74
C LEU A 342 17.03 11.12 21.55
N PHE A 343 16.15 11.99 22.07
CA PHE A 343 14.93 11.60 22.76
C PHE A 343 13.99 10.82 21.83
N GLN A 344 13.83 11.27 20.58
CA GLN A 344 13.09 10.52 19.56
C GLN A 344 13.74 9.16 19.26
N LEU A 345 15.07 9.08 19.15
CA LEU A 345 15.78 7.82 18.91
C LEU A 345 15.73 6.87 20.12
N ALA A 346 15.85 7.38 21.35
CA ALA A 346 15.69 6.61 22.59
C ALA A 346 14.28 6.02 22.71
N ALA A 347 13.29 6.75 22.21
CA ALA A 347 11.91 6.31 22.20
C ALA A 347 11.62 5.21 21.15
N ARG A 348 12.46 5.04 20.13
CA ARG A 348 12.27 4.09 19.03
C ARG A 348 12.74 2.67 19.39
N GLN A 349 12.00 2.00 20.27
CA GLN A 349 12.20 0.58 20.61
C GLN A 349 10.92 -0.22 20.41
N GLY A 350 10.98 -1.28 19.62
CA GLY A 350 9.77 -2.04 19.23
C GLY A 350 9.14 -1.48 17.95
N PRO A 351 7.82 -1.20 17.89
CA PRO A 351 7.16 -0.77 16.66
C PRO A 351 7.27 0.75 16.46
N SER A 352 8.29 1.20 15.73
CA SER A 352 8.33 2.56 15.17
C SER A 352 7.34 2.76 13.99
N PHE A 353 6.53 1.73 13.73
CA PHE A 353 5.65 1.60 12.59
C PHE A 353 4.59 2.71 12.52
N ASP A 354 3.95 3.06 13.63
CA ASP A 354 2.81 4.01 13.61
C ASP A 354 3.22 5.42 13.21
N ALA A 355 4.40 5.85 13.71
CA ALA A 355 5.00 7.12 13.36
C ALA A 355 5.29 7.23 11.87
N ASP A 356 5.86 6.16 11.33
CA ASP A 356 6.34 6.09 9.96
C ASP A 356 5.16 5.87 9.00
N ALA A 357 4.17 5.07 9.40
CA ALA A 357 2.92 4.85 8.71
C ALA A 357 2.13 6.16 8.57
N LEU A 358 1.87 6.86 9.68
CA LEU A 358 1.18 8.15 9.63
C LEU A 358 1.95 9.16 8.76
N THR A 359 3.28 9.22 8.87
CA THR A 359 4.11 10.11 8.05
C THR A 359 3.99 9.79 6.57
N ALA A 360 4.05 8.51 6.19
CA ALA A 360 3.84 8.07 4.83
C ALA A 360 2.44 8.45 4.31
N LEU A 361 1.40 8.13 5.09
CA LEU A 361 0.00 8.41 4.78
C LEU A 361 -0.26 9.91 4.61
N SER A 362 0.43 10.76 5.36
CA SER A 362 0.30 12.21 5.25
C SER A 362 0.78 12.78 3.91
N GLN A 363 1.64 12.03 3.20
CA GLN A 363 2.14 12.41 1.89
C GLN A 363 1.24 11.92 0.74
N ALA A 364 0.24 11.08 1.05
CA ALA A 364 -0.70 10.57 0.05
C ALA A 364 -1.52 11.73 -0.54
N ARG A 365 -1.45 11.90 -1.86
CA ARG A 365 -2.17 12.97 -2.58
C ARG A 365 -3.60 12.59 -2.94
N ASP A 366 -3.82 11.29 -3.10
CA ASP A 366 -5.09 10.71 -3.48
C ASP A 366 -5.24 9.30 -2.85
N PRO A 367 -6.45 8.72 -2.93
CA PRO A 367 -6.71 7.38 -2.41
C PRO A 367 -5.85 6.25 -3.01
N LEU A 368 -5.36 6.33 -4.25
CA LEU A 368 -4.50 5.29 -4.84
C LEU A 368 -3.08 5.37 -4.27
N ALA A 369 -2.52 6.58 -4.17
CA ALA A 369 -1.25 6.78 -3.48
C ALA A 369 -1.32 6.26 -2.03
N ARG A 370 -2.45 6.50 -1.34
CA ARG A 370 -2.67 5.98 0.01
C ARG A 370 -2.68 4.44 0.06
N ARG A 371 -3.35 3.74 -0.87
CA ARG A 371 -3.27 2.27 -0.93
C ARG A 371 -1.86 1.75 -1.11
N SER A 372 -1.13 2.38 -2.01
CA SER A 372 0.26 2.00 -2.34
C SER A 372 1.17 2.18 -1.13
N ILE A 373 0.92 3.23 -0.34
CA ILE A 373 1.55 3.43 0.97
C ILE A 373 1.17 2.30 1.94
N HIS A 374 -0.12 1.95 2.08
CA HIS A 374 -0.56 0.88 3.00
C HIS A 374 0.14 -0.44 2.66
N GLU A 375 0.19 -0.79 1.37
CA GLU A 375 0.84 -2.01 0.91
C GLU A 375 2.34 -2.02 1.22
N ALA A 376 3.04 -0.92 0.90
CA ALA A 376 4.46 -0.79 1.22
C ALA A 376 4.72 -0.94 2.74
N LEU A 377 3.88 -0.32 3.57
CA LEU A 377 3.97 -0.40 5.03
C LEU A 377 3.71 -1.83 5.52
N ARG A 378 2.71 -2.54 4.97
CA ARG A 378 2.42 -3.94 5.34
C ARG A 378 3.53 -4.90 4.95
N LEU A 379 4.05 -4.78 3.72
CA LEU A 379 5.17 -5.60 3.25
C LEU A 379 6.40 -5.44 4.17
N ARG A 380 6.66 -4.21 4.62
CA ARG A 380 7.72 -3.89 5.57
C ARG A 380 7.45 -4.45 6.96
N GLN A 381 6.27 -4.20 7.52
CA GLN A 381 5.88 -4.71 8.84
C GLN A 381 5.98 -6.24 8.90
N ARG A 382 5.57 -6.94 7.84
CA ARG A 382 5.67 -8.40 7.73
C ARG A 382 7.12 -8.85 7.66
N ARG A 383 7.95 -8.22 6.82
CA ARG A 383 9.39 -8.49 6.76
C ARG A 383 10.05 -8.26 8.13
N ASP A 384 9.75 -7.15 8.80
CA ASP A 384 10.30 -6.80 10.12
C ASP A 384 9.85 -7.78 11.20
N ARG A 385 8.61 -8.26 11.15
CA ARG A 385 8.10 -9.32 12.03
C ARG A 385 8.89 -10.62 11.83
N LEU A 386 9.08 -11.03 10.57
CA LEU A 386 9.87 -12.22 10.23
C LEU A 386 11.32 -12.09 10.70
N GLU A 387 11.95 -10.93 10.48
CA GLU A 387 13.32 -10.64 10.92
C GLU A 387 13.45 -10.68 12.45
N ARG A 388 12.50 -10.10 13.18
CA ARG A 388 12.46 -10.17 14.64
C ARG A 388 12.33 -11.61 15.14
N THR A 389 11.43 -12.40 14.56
CA THR A 389 11.26 -13.81 14.93
C THR A 389 12.55 -14.60 14.68
N ALA A 390 13.23 -14.36 13.56
CA ALA A 390 14.52 -14.98 13.25
C ALA A 390 15.62 -14.57 14.25
N ILE A 391 15.75 -13.28 14.57
CA ILE A 391 16.71 -12.77 15.56
C ILE A 391 16.43 -13.32 16.96
N GLN A 392 15.16 -13.40 17.37
CA GLN A 392 14.76 -13.97 18.65
C GLN A 392 15.10 -15.44 18.75
N ALA A 393 14.82 -16.23 17.70
CA ALA A 393 15.18 -17.64 17.66
C ALA A 393 16.71 -17.83 17.83
N VAL A 394 17.52 -16.97 17.22
CA VAL A 394 18.98 -16.98 17.36
C VAL A 394 19.42 -16.58 18.77
N ALA A 395 18.84 -15.52 19.32
CA ALA A 395 19.14 -15.08 20.68
C ALA A 395 18.78 -16.17 21.72
N GLN A 396 17.65 -16.86 21.54
CA GLN A 396 17.24 -17.99 22.37
C GLN A 396 18.19 -19.20 22.19
N ALA A 397 18.58 -19.54 20.97
CA ALA A 397 19.54 -20.60 20.71
C ALA A 397 20.93 -20.30 21.31
N ALA A 398 21.38 -19.05 21.20
CA ALA A 398 22.61 -18.56 21.83
C ALA A 398 22.54 -18.63 23.36
N ALA A 399 21.41 -18.20 23.94
CA ALA A 399 21.16 -18.32 25.38
C ALA A 399 21.09 -19.78 25.86
N ALA A 400 20.65 -20.70 25.00
CA ALA A 400 20.62 -22.14 25.23
C ALA A 400 21.97 -22.85 24.94
N GLY A 401 23.05 -22.12 24.64
CA GLY A 401 24.40 -22.68 24.47
C GLY A 401 24.64 -23.37 23.11
N HIS A 402 23.78 -23.17 22.11
CA HIS A 402 24.00 -23.68 20.75
C HIS A 402 24.81 -22.67 19.92
N PRO A 403 25.70 -23.12 19.01
CA PRO A 403 26.48 -22.19 18.20
C PRO A 403 25.56 -21.40 17.23
N PRO A 404 25.64 -20.04 17.16
CA PRO A 404 24.44 -19.26 16.84
C PRO A 404 24.30 -18.76 15.39
N LEU A 405 25.25 -19.00 14.48
CA LEU A 405 25.29 -18.26 13.19
C LEU A 405 25.21 -19.13 11.92
N ALA A 406 25.73 -20.36 11.93
CA ALA A 406 25.86 -21.16 10.72
C ALA A 406 24.52 -21.60 10.08
N ASN A 407 23.44 -21.68 10.87
CA ASN A 407 22.14 -22.17 10.42
C ASN A 407 21.25 -21.09 9.77
N LEU A 408 21.36 -19.82 10.20
CA LEU A 408 20.71 -18.70 9.47
C LEU A 408 21.33 -18.49 8.10
N GLU A 409 22.64 -18.75 7.98
CA GLU A 409 23.36 -18.67 6.73
C GLU A 409 23.02 -19.81 5.77
N HIS A 410 22.24 -20.84 6.10
CA HIS A 410 22.01 -21.98 5.17
C HIS A 410 20.55 -22.37 4.96
N ASP A 411 19.60 -21.67 5.56
CA ASP A 411 18.17 -21.90 5.31
C ASP A 411 17.72 -21.19 4.02
N VAL A 412 17.63 -21.97 2.94
CA VAL A 412 17.20 -21.50 1.61
C VAL A 412 15.78 -20.93 1.64
N ALA A 413 14.87 -21.47 2.46
CA ALA A 413 13.48 -21.03 2.51
C ALA A 413 13.37 -19.63 3.15
N VAL A 414 14.08 -19.39 4.24
CA VAL A 414 14.13 -18.08 4.91
C VAL A 414 14.74 -17.03 3.97
N ARG A 415 15.83 -17.36 3.24
CA ARG A 415 16.43 -16.45 2.26
C ARG A 415 15.51 -16.13 1.09
N GLN A 416 14.81 -17.13 0.55
CA GLN A 416 13.84 -16.92 -0.53
C GLN A 416 12.71 -16.01 -0.08
N GLN A 417 12.21 -16.17 1.15
CA GLN A 417 11.21 -15.26 1.73
C GLN A 417 11.74 -13.82 1.83
N PHE A 418 12.92 -13.60 2.42
CA PHE A 418 13.51 -12.26 2.50
C PHE A 418 13.79 -11.64 1.12
N ARG A 419 14.21 -12.44 0.13
CA ARG A 419 14.40 -11.99 -1.26
C ARG A 419 13.08 -11.54 -1.89
N LEU A 420 12.01 -12.34 -1.76
CA LEU A 420 10.68 -12.00 -2.28
C LEU A 420 10.12 -10.74 -1.61
N PHE A 421 10.30 -10.59 -0.29
CA PHE A 421 9.95 -9.35 0.41
C PHE A 421 10.76 -8.17 -0.14
N ALA A 422 12.06 -8.32 -0.35
CA ALA A 422 12.91 -7.25 -0.88
C ALA A 422 12.48 -6.83 -2.31
N GLU A 423 12.16 -7.79 -3.18
CA GLU A 423 11.69 -7.53 -4.54
C GLU A 423 10.36 -6.76 -4.56
N ARG A 424 9.40 -7.17 -3.72
CA ARG A 424 8.09 -6.52 -3.60
C ARG A 424 8.17 -5.15 -2.93
N ILE A 425 8.99 -5.02 -1.87
CA ILE A 425 9.27 -3.72 -1.25
C ILE A 425 9.90 -2.78 -2.28
N ALA A 426 10.85 -3.26 -3.09
CA ALA A 426 11.47 -2.45 -4.13
C ALA A 426 10.46 -2.05 -5.23
N ALA A 427 9.48 -2.89 -5.55
CA ALA A 427 8.39 -2.56 -6.47
C ALA A 427 7.50 -1.45 -5.90
N ALA A 428 7.06 -1.62 -4.65
CA ALA A 428 6.28 -0.60 -3.94
C ALA A 428 7.04 0.73 -3.85
N ASP A 429 8.35 0.70 -3.56
CA ASP A 429 9.20 1.89 -3.46
C ASP A 429 9.35 2.64 -4.79
N ARG A 430 9.49 1.93 -5.91
CA ARG A 430 9.53 2.56 -7.24
C ARG A 430 8.24 3.33 -7.50
N GLN A 431 7.11 2.76 -7.11
CA GLN A 431 5.81 3.40 -7.29
C GLN A 431 5.66 4.64 -6.39
N LEU A 432 5.98 4.50 -5.10
CA LEU A 432 5.94 5.61 -4.14
C LEU A 432 6.85 6.76 -4.56
N THR A 433 8.02 6.46 -5.12
CA THR A 433 8.93 7.45 -5.69
C THR A 433 8.27 8.21 -6.84
N GLY A 434 7.56 7.51 -7.73
CA GLY A 434 6.74 8.12 -8.79
C GLY A 434 5.66 9.06 -8.25
N ASP A 435 5.00 8.66 -7.16
CA ASP A 435 3.99 9.46 -6.44
C ASP A 435 4.60 10.61 -5.60
N ARG A 436 5.94 10.71 -5.60
CA ARG A 436 6.72 11.68 -4.80
C ARG A 436 6.51 11.49 -3.30
N VAL A 437 6.19 10.27 -2.89
CA VAL A 437 6.13 9.83 -1.50
C VAL A 437 7.54 9.39 -1.09
N VAL A 438 8.10 10.05 -0.09
CA VAL A 438 9.42 9.75 0.46
C VAL A 438 9.23 9.03 1.79
N LEU A 439 9.43 7.71 1.78
CA LEU A 439 9.50 6.88 2.99
C LEU A 439 10.93 6.89 3.55
N GLY A 440 11.33 7.99 4.19
CA GLY A 440 12.70 8.21 4.66
C GLY A 440 13.03 7.58 6.01
N GLY A 441 14.25 7.08 6.15
CA GLY A 441 14.73 6.35 7.32
C GLY A 441 15.17 7.18 8.50
N ALA A 442 14.19 7.52 9.32
CA ALA A 442 14.21 7.67 10.78
C ALA A 442 13.04 8.54 11.24
N ASN A 443 12.40 9.27 10.30
CA ASN A 443 11.35 10.28 10.56
C ASN A 443 11.61 11.00 11.88
N ILE A 444 12.82 11.56 12.04
CA ILE A 444 13.12 12.41 13.19
C ILE A 444 12.55 13.78 12.86
N ALA A 445 11.54 14.18 13.61
CA ALA A 445 10.95 15.51 13.49
C ALA A 445 12.00 16.57 13.82
N PRO A 446 12.26 17.55 12.93
CA PRO A 446 12.97 18.77 13.31
C PRO A 446 12.22 19.48 14.42
N LEU A 447 12.95 20.00 15.42
CA LEU A 447 12.34 20.65 16.58
C LEU A 447 11.52 21.87 16.17
N ASP A 448 12.07 22.74 15.32
CA ASP A 448 11.41 23.95 14.81
C ASP A 448 10.06 23.64 14.14
N ARG A 449 10.03 22.62 13.29
CA ARG A 449 8.82 22.16 12.61
C ARG A 449 7.80 21.59 13.59
N PHE A 450 8.27 20.84 14.59
CA PHE A 450 7.40 20.28 15.62
C PHE A 450 6.81 21.37 16.52
N GLN A 451 7.62 22.34 16.96
CA GLN A 451 7.15 23.50 17.72
C GLN A 451 6.11 24.31 16.93
N ALA A 452 6.31 24.49 15.62
CA ALA A 452 5.39 25.25 14.77
C ALA A 452 3.98 24.63 14.64
N VAL A 453 3.83 23.32 14.83
CA VAL A 453 2.51 22.68 14.80
C VAL A 453 1.83 22.64 16.15
N LEU A 454 2.56 22.76 17.26
CA LEU A 454 1.99 22.71 18.62
C LEU A 454 1.17 23.97 18.90
N ALA A 455 -0.02 23.78 19.47
CA ALA A 455 -0.85 24.90 19.90
C ALA A 455 -0.28 25.55 21.19
N PRO A 456 -0.64 26.81 21.50
CA PRO A 456 -0.17 27.50 22.70
C PRO A 456 -0.42 26.76 24.03
N ASP A 457 -1.51 26.00 24.09
CA ASP A 457 -1.96 25.18 25.21
C ASP A 457 -1.47 23.73 25.14
N GLU A 458 -0.54 23.40 24.23
CA GLU A 458 0.02 22.06 24.11
C GLU A 458 1.45 21.98 24.66
N ALA A 459 1.71 20.90 25.38
CA ALA A 459 3.04 20.54 25.86
C ALA A 459 3.33 19.07 25.50
N ALA A 460 4.33 18.85 24.65
CA ALA A 460 4.76 17.51 24.30
C ALA A 460 5.81 17.02 25.29
N LEU A 461 5.57 15.86 25.92
CA LEU A 461 6.41 15.31 26.98
C LEU A 461 7.08 14.03 26.53
N ILE A 462 8.40 13.96 26.68
CA ILE A 462 9.23 12.78 26.35
C ILE A 462 10.07 12.41 27.56
N ALA A 463 10.04 11.13 27.94
CA ALA A 463 10.93 10.56 28.95
C ALA A 463 11.75 9.42 28.33
N ALA A 464 13.06 9.39 28.62
CA ALA A 464 13.98 8.37 28.13
C ALA A 464 14.75 7.71 29.28
N PRO A 465 14.85 6.36 29.30
CA PRO A 465 15.68 5.68 30.28
C PRO A 465 17.16 5.96 30.02
N VAL A 466 17.88 6.32 31.09
CA VAL A 466 19.33 6.58 31.05
C VAL A 466 20.01 5.90 32.23
N ALA A 467 21.34 5.83 32.22
CA ALA A 467 22.07 5.30 33.35
C ALA A 467 21.77 6.14 34.63
N GLY A 468 21.27 5.47 35.68
CA GLY A 468 20.99 6.10 36.97
C GLY A 468 19.62 6.79 37.11
N GLY A 469 18.75 6.77 36.08
CA GLY A 469 17.41 7.34 36.19
C GLY A 469 16.71 7.58 34.86
N LEU A 470 15.97 8.68 34.78
CA LEU A 470 15.22 9.10 33.59
C LEU A 470 15.65 10.51 33.18
N ALA A 471 15.84 10.70 31.88
CA ALA A 471 15.97 12.01 31.26
C ALA A 471 14.61 12.46 30.72
N TYR A 472 14.33 13.76 30.79
CA TYR A 472 13.05 14.35 30.42
C TYR A 472 13.24 15.51 29.46
N MET A 473 12.34 15.61 28.48
CA MET A 473 12.23 16.76 27.59
C MET A 473 10.77 17.15 27.41
N CYS A 474 10.47 18.42 27.63
CA CYS A 474 9.21 19.05 27.29
C CYS A 474 9.42 20.01 26.12
N VAL A 475 8.53 19.96 25.13
CA VAL A 475 8.51 20.85 23.98
C VAL A 475 7.19 21.60 23.94
N ARG A 476 7.28 22.93 23.87
CA ARG A 476 6.17 23.85 23.60
C ARG A 476 6.42 24.59 22.29
N HIS A 477 5.42 25.31 21.79
CA HIS A 477 5.51 26.06 20.54
C HIS A 477 6.64 27.10 20.50
N ASP A 478 7.12 27.61 21.64
CA ASP A 478 8.12 28.67 21.76
C ASP A 478 9.33 28.31 22.63
N ALA A 479 9.30 27.17 23.33
CA ALA A 479 10.32 26.81 24.31
C ALA A 479 10.52 25.30 24.43
N THR A 480 11.71 24.92 24.92
CA THR A 480 12.00 23.57 25.38
C THR A 480 12.48 23.58 26.81
N PHE A 481 12.10 22.58 27.58
CA PHE A 481 12.57 22.35 28.94
C PHE A 481 13.17 20.95 29.04
N ARG A 482 14.26 20.78 29.79
CA ARG A 482 14.93 19.49 30.00
C ARG A 482 15.25 19.28 31.47
N ALA A 483 15.13 18.04 31.92
CA ALA A 483 15.44 17.65 33.28
C ALA A 483 16.02 16.24 33.34
N PHE A 484 16.59 15.90 34.48
CA PHE A 484 16.97 14.53 34.84
C PHE A 484 16.49 14.27 36.27
N ALA A 485 16.01 13.06 36.52
CA ALA A 485 15.75 12.57 37.87
C ALA A 485 16.39 11.21 38.04
N ALA A 486 17.05 11.02 39.18
CA ALA A 486 17.47 9.70 39.61
C ALA A 486 16.21 8.91 40.00
N VAL A 487 16.02 7.73 39.41
CA VAL A 487 14.85 6.91 39.67
C VAL A 487 15.25 5.44 39.82
N ASP A 488 14.72 4.79 40.87
CA ASP A 488 14.88 3.35 41.06
C ASP A 488 13.90 2.59 40.15
N GLY A 489 14.43 2.05 39.05
CA GLY A 489 13.64 1.27 38.08
C GLY A 489 13.10 -0.06 38.65
N GLY A 490 13.69 -0.60 39.71
CA GLY A 490 13.12 -1.74 40.44
C GLY A 490 11.87 -1.33 41.21
N ARG A 491 11.94 -0.19 41.89
CA ARG A 491 10.80 0.38 42.62
C ARG A 491 9.67 0.82 41.69
N LEU A 492 9.97 1.50 40.59
CA LEU A 492 8.97 1.92 39.61
C LEU A 492 8.16 0.75 39.07
N ARG A 493 8.83 -0.34 38.67
CA ARG A 493 8.15 -1.55 38.17
C ARG A 493 7.25 -2.18 39.22
N LEU A 494 7.63 -2.12 40.50
CA LEU A 494 6.78 -2.59 41.58
C LEU A 494 5.55 -1.69 41.76
N ASP A 495 5.75 -0.37 41.82
CA ASP A 495 4.67 0.60 42.00
C ASP A 495 3.68 0.55 40.81
N GLU A 496 4.19 0.39 39.59
CA GLU A 496 3.39 0.15 38.38
C GLU A 496 2.55 -1.13 38.52
N ARG A 497 3.14 -2.27 38.86
CA ARG A 497 2.41 -3.54 39.03
C ARG A 497 1.33 -3.45 40.11
N VAL A 498 1.63 -2.78 41.22
CA VAL A 498 0.66 -2.55 42.31
C VAL A 498 -0.49 -1.68 41.83
N LEU A 499 -0.18 -0.59 41.12
CA LEU A 499 -1.20 0.29 40.57
C LEU A 499 -2.05 -0.43 39.52
N GLN A 500 -1.43 -1.15 38.58
CA GLN A 500 -2.10 -1.93 37.54
C GLN A 500 -3.04 -2.98 38.15
N ALA A 501 -2.61 -3.70 39.20
CA ALA A 501 -3.47 -4.65 39.91
C ALA A 501 -4.70 -4.00 40.57
N ALA A 502 -4.57 -2.77 41.07
CA ALA A 502 -5.71 -2.03 41.60
C ALA A 502 -6.64 -1.52 40.48
N LEU A 503 -6.08 -1.10 39.36
CA LEU A 503 -6.81 -0.56 38.21
C LEU A 503 -7.55 -1.64 37.42
N SER A 504 -7.06 -2.87 37.38
CA SER A 504 -7.68 -3.98 36.65
C SER A 504 -8.61 -4.86 37.50
N ALA A 505 -8.92 -4.44 38.73
CA ALA A 505 -9.72 -5.22 39.66
C ALA A 505 -11.18 -5.41 39.18
N THR A 506 -11.65 -6.66 39.20
CA THR A 506 -12.93 -7.08 38.60
C THR A 506 -14.10 -7.21 39.59
N TYR A 507 -13.89 -6.91 40.88
CA TYR A 507 -14.95 -6.97 41.88
C TYR A 507 -16.00 -5.84 41.70
N ALA A 508 -17.23 -6.07 42.15
CA ALA A 508 -18.32 -5.08 42.06
C ALA A 508 -17.98 -3.76 42.80
N PRO A 509 -18.49 -2.58 42.39
CA PRO A 509 -18.22 -1.32 43.08
C PRO A 509 -18.47 -1.41 44.59
N SER A 510 -17.46 -1.10 45.40
CA SER A 510 -17.50 -1.21 46.86
C SER A 510 -16.72 -0.06 47.48
N GLU A 511 -17.39 0.80 48.24
CA GLU A 511 -16.73 1.96 48.86
C GLU A 511 -15.55 1.55 49.76
N ASP A 512 -15.64 0.41 50.45
CA ASP A 512 -14.58 -0.07 51.35
C ASP A 512 -13.35 -0.60 50.61
N LEU A 513 -13.54 -1.31 49.49
CA LEU A 513 -12.44 -1.88 48.70
C LEU A 513 -11.84 -0.81 47.78
N ASP A 514 -12.68 -0.03 47.11
CA ASP A 514 -12.26 1.01 46.19
C ASP A 514 -11.56 2.17 46.92
N ALA A 515 -11.90 2.47 48.18
CA ALA A 515 -11.15 3.44 48.97
C ALA A 515 -9.69 2.99 49.26
N GLN A 516 -9.33 1.72 49.06
CA GLN A 516 -7.96 1.22 49.28
C GLN A 516 -7.02 1.41 48.08
N PHE A 517 -7.37 2.31 47.15
CA PHE A 517 -6.50 2.68 46.03
C PHE A 517 -5.05 2.94 46.49
N PRO A 518 -4.03 2.41 45.79
CA PRO A 518 -2.62 2.57 46.15
C PRO A 518 -2.11 3.99 45.83
N ALA A 519 -2.67 5.01 46.49
CA ALA A 519 -2.38 6.42 46.25
C ALA A 519 -0.88 6.75 46.36
N GLU A 520 -0.18 6.13 47.29
CA GLU A 520 1.27 6.30 47.47
C GLU A 520 2.07 5.83 46.25
N ALA A 521 1.65 4.74 45.60
CA ALA A 521 2.27 4.28 44.35
C ALA A 521 1.97 5.25 43.21
N ALA A 522 0.72 5.72 43.10
CA ALA A 522 0.32 6.73 42.12
C ALA A 522 1.10 8.05 42.29
N VAL A 523 1.40 8.47 43.52
CA VAL A 523 2.22 9.65 43.81
C VAL A 523 3.67 9.44 43.38
N ARG A 524 4.29 8.30 43.71
CA ARG A 524 5.67 8.02 43.25
C ARG A 524 5.79 7.93 41.73
N LEU A 525 4.76 7.40 41.07
CA LEU A 525 4.69 7.36 39.61
C LEU A 525 4.47 8.77 39.03
N TYR A 526 3.67 9.63 39.68
CA TYR A 526 3.57 11.05 39.34
C TYR A 526 4.92 11.76 39.50
N ASP A 527 5.64 11.50 40.59
CA ASP A 527 6.95 12.10 40.88
C ASP A 527 8.01 11.74 39.83
N ALA A 528 7.89 10.54 39.24
CA ALA A 528 8.74 10.12 38.14
C ALA A 528 8.26 10.67 36.79
N PHE A 529 6.98 10.54 36.44
CA PHE A 529 6.54 10.75 35.05
C PHE A 529 5.90 12.11 34.77
N VAL A 530 5.50 12.87 35.79
CA VAL A 530 4.79 14.15 35.62
C VAL A 530 5.48 15.31 36.34
N ARG A 531 5.86 15.13 37.61
CA ARG A 531 6.48 16.20 38.42
C ARG A 531 7.70 16.87 37.75
N PRO A 532 8.60 16.14 37.07
CA PRO A 532 9.74 16.77 36.38
C PRO A 532 9.32 17.75 35.28
N PHE A 533 8.10 17.65 34.77
CA PHE A 533 7.57 18.52 33.71
C PHE A 533 6.73 19.70 34.23
N GLU A 534 6.42 19.79 35.53
CA GLU A 534 5.61 20.89 36.10
C GLU A 534 6.12 22.29 35.74
N PRO A 535 7.45 22.58 35.69
CA PRO A 535 7.94 23.89 35.25
C PRO A 535 7.57 24.24 33.79
N CYS A 536 7.24 23.23 32.98
CA CYS A 536 6.83 23.38 31.59
C CYS A 536 5.30 23.39 31.40
N LEU A 537 4.52 22.92 32.38
CA LEU A 537 3.07 22.74 32.28
C LEU A 537 2.29 23.89 32.93
N LYS A 538 1.21 24.32 32.28
CA LYS A 538 0.23 25.29 32.77
C LYS A 538 -1.11 24.60 33.01
N PRO A 539 -1.87 24.95 34.06
CA PRO A 539 -3.20 24.37 34.28
C PRO A 539 -4.08 24.48 33.04
N GLY A 540 -4.71 23.39 32.63
CA GLY A 540 -5.55 23.31 31.43
C GLY A 540 -4.81 22.92 30.15
N ASP A 541 -3.47 22.87 30.15
CA ASP A 541 -2.71 22.41 28.99
C ASP A 541 -3.10 20.98 28.58
N ARG A 542 -3.02 20.72 27.28
CA ARG A 542 -3.04 19.37 26.73
C ARG A 542 -1.63 18.78 26.69
N ILE A 543 -1.47 17.67 27.39
CA ILE A 543 -0.26 16.85 27.40
C ILE A 543 -0.28 15.93 26.17
N VAL A 544 0.69 16.12 25.27
CA VAL A 544 0.97 15.21 24.17
C VAL A 544 2.10 14.28 24.62
N TRP A 545 1.73 13.11 25.12
CA TRP A 545 2.67 12.11 25.60
C TRP A 545 3.34 11.42 24.41
N LEU A 546 4.66 11.48 24.35
CA LEU A 546 5.50 10.83 23.35
C LEU A 546 6.28 9.70 24.04
N PRO A 547 5.61 8.56 24.35
CA PRO A 547 6.24 7.46 25.08
C PRO A 547 7.40 6.86 24.29
N GLY A 548 8.53 6.67 24.96
CA GLY A 548 9.56 5.73 24.51
C GLY A 548 9.33 4.31 25.01
N MET A 549 10.42 3.55 25.16
CA MET A 549 10.53 2.18 25.75
C MET A 549 9.62 1.85 26.95
N ALA A 550 9.17 2.87 27.67
CA ALA A 550 8.29 2.76 28.82
C ALA A 550 6.90 3.32 28.48
N SER A 551 6.23 2.75 27.49
CA SER A 551 4.77 2.72 27.51
C SER A 551 4.36 1.72 28.58
N LEU A 552 4.50 2.16 29.84
CA LEU A 552 3.89 1.49 30.97
C LEU A 552 2.39 1.41 30.67
N GLY A 553 1.70 0.38 31.13
CA GLY A 553 0.23 0.30 31.14
C GLY A 553 -0.40 1.34 32.09
N LEU A 554 0.23 2.51 32.19
CA LEU A 554 0.03 3.54 33.19
C LEU A 554 -0.92 4.61 32.66
N PRO A 555 -2.12 4.73 33.25
CA PRO A 555 -3.00 5.84 32.96
C PRO A 555 -2.42 7.13 33.58
N LEU A 556 -1.83 8.02 32.77
CA LEU A 556 -1.37 9.33 33.24
C LEU A 556 -2.49 10.09 33.95
N ALA A 557 -3.71 9.95 33.42
CA ALA A 557 -4.96 10.48 33.95
C ALA A 557 -5.21 10.14 35.43
N ALA A 558 -4.76 8.97 35.91
CA ALA A 558 -4.97 8.48 37.27
C ALA A 558 -3.79 8.74 38.22
N LEU A 559 -2.75 9.47 37.78
CA LEU A 559 -1.64 9.83 38.65
C LEU A 559 -2.03 11.01 39.57
N LEU A 560 -1.35 11.07 40.73
CA LEU A 560 -1.67 12.01 41.80
C LEU A 560 -0.44 12.84 42.21
N PRO A 561 -0.54 14.17 42.31
CA PRO A 561 0.54 15.00 42.83
C PRO A 561 0.78 14.83 44.33
N HIS A 562 -0.24 14.39 45.07
CA HIS A 562 -0.18 14.06 46.49
C HIS A 562 -1.30 13.07 46.86
N ALA A 563 -1.12 12.34 47.96
CA ALA A 563 -2.15 11.41 48.43
C ALA A 563 -3.39 12.19 48.92
N PRO A 564 -4.62 11.76 48.57
CA PRO A 564 -5.84 12.34 49.11
C PRO A 564 -5.96 12.12 50.63
N PRO A 565 -6.82 12.88 51.32
CA PRO A 565 -7.11 12.65 52.73
C PRO A 565 -7.59 11.22 53.00
N ARG A 566 -7.28 10.68 54.18
CA ARG A 566 -7.79 9.38 54.61
C ARG A 566 -9.28 9.48 54.96
N SER A 567 -10.04 8.46 54.60
CA SER A 567 -11.45 8.27 54.98
C SER A 567 -11.65 6.83 55.44
N GLY A 568 -11.84 6.62 56.74
CA GLY A 568 -11.89 5.28 57.34
C GLY A 568 -10.56 4.52 57.14
N ALA A 569 -10.64 3.28 56.65
CA ALA A 569 -9.46 2.45 56.35
C ALA A 569 -8.77 2.81 55.02
N GLY A 570 -9.40 3.64 54.18
CA GLY A 570 -8.93 4.00 52.84
C GLY A 570 -8.73 5.50 52.65
N TYR A 571 -8.91 5.96 51.41
CA TYR A 571 -8.72 7.32 50.93
C TYR A 571 -10.04 7.95 50.45
N ASP A 572 -10.19 9.26 50.66
CA ASP A 572 -11.29 10.03 50.06
C ASP A 572 -10.98 10.40 48.61
N LEU A 573 -11.35 9.53 47.68
CA LEU A 573 -11.11 9.73 46.25
C LEU A 573 -11.91 10.90 45.64
N ALA A 574 -12.90 11.47 46.35
CA ALA A 574 -13.60 12.66 45.86
C ALA A 574 -12.68 13.89 45.87
N GLN A 575 -11.78 13.93 46.86
CA GLN A 575 -10.77 14.98 47.05
C GLN A 575 -9.43 14.65 46.39
N ALA A 576 -9.37 13.60 45.57
CA ALA A 576 -8.16 13.25 44.84
C ALA A 576 -7.94 14.21 43.66
N ASP A 577 -6.74 14.79 43.59
CA ASP A 577 -6.32 15.71 42.52
C ASP A 577 -5.74 14.96 41.33
N TRP A 578 -6.58 14.14 40.70
CA TRP A 578 -6.22 13.37 39.51
C TRP A 578 -5.67 14.28 38.41
N LEU A 579 -4.64 13.83 37.69
CA LEU A 579 -4.09 14.56 36.54
C LEU A 579 -5.19 14.93 35.51
N ALA A 580 -6.17 14.04 35.30
CA ALA A 580 -7.30 14.26 34.40
C ALA A 580 -8.18 15.47 34.77
N LYS A 581 -8.14 15.95 36.02
CA LYS A 581 -8.84 17.19 36.44
C LYS A 581 -8.11 18.44 35.92
N ALA A 582 -6.79 18.38 35.79
CA ALA A 582 -5.93 19.51 35.44
C ALA A 582 -5.58 19.57 33.95
N HIS A 583 -5.40 18.42 33.29
CA HIS A 583 -4.87 18.33 31.92
C HIS A 583 -5.64 17.32 31.08
N ALA A 584 -5.73 17.61 29.77
CA ALA A 584 -6.10 16.59 28.79
C ALA A 584 -4.85 15.81 28.36
N THR A 585 -4.96 14.52 28.07
CA THR A 585 -3.82 13.68 27.68
C THR A 585 -4.09 12.97 26.35
N SER A 586 -3.08 12.93 25.48
CA SER A 586 -3.02 12.03 24.32
C SER A 586 -1.70 11.28 24.28
N TYR A 587 -1.73 10.04 23.79
CA TYR A 587 -0.59 9.15 23.65
C TYR A 587 -0.22 9.10 22.16
N ALA A 588 0.49 10.12 21.69
CA ALA A 588 0.73 10.29 20.26
C ALA A 588 1.85 9.39 19.70
N GLY A 589 2.59 8.72 20.58
CA GLY A 589 3.66 7.78 20.21
C GLY A 589 4.95 8.48 19.77
N SER A 590 4.89 9.42 18.84
CA SER A 590 6.06 10.16 18.36
C SER A 590 5.75 11.56 17.84
N ALA A 591 6.77 12.42 17.79
CA ALA A 591 6.63 13.75 17.21
C ALA A 591 6.26 13.72 15.72
N SER A 592 6.77 12.73 14.98
CA SER A 592 6.47 12.58 13.54
C SER A 592 5.05 12.12 13.28
N ALA A 593 4.49 11.25 14.14
CA ALA A 593 3.07 10.90 14.09
C ALA A 593 2.18 12.15 14.24
N VAL A 594 2.51 13.05 15.18
CA VAL A 594 1.78 14.31 15.38
C VAL A 594 1.90 15.23 14.17
N LEU A 595 3.13 15.45 13.68
CA LEU A 595 3.37 16.26 12.47
C LEU A 595 2.56 15.73 11.29
N ALA A 596 2.59 14.43 11.08
CA ALA A 596 1.90 13.76 10.01
C ALA A 596 0.38 13.87 10.15
N ALA A 597 -0.16 13.56 11.32
CA ALA A 597 -1.59 13.63 11.62
C ALA A 597 -2.19 15.02 11.36
N ARG A 598 -1.40 16.08 11.62
CA ARG A 598 -1.80 17.49 11.39
C ARG A 598 -1.48 18.01 10.00
N ALA A 599 -0.53 17.40 9.29
CA ALA A 599 -0.20 17.78 7.92
C ALA A 599 -1.23 17.29 6.89
N VAL A 600 -2.00 16.23 7.20
CA VAL A 600 -2.94 15.62 6.24
C VAL A 600 -4.17 16.50 6.02
N PRO A 601 -4.39 17.02 4.80
CA PRO A 601 -5.69 17.56 4.42
C PRO A 601 -6.65 16.36 4.28
N ARG A 602 -7.55 16.16 5.25
CA ARG A 602 -8.51 15.04 5.15
C ARG A 602 -9.65 15.38 4.23
N ALA A 603 -9.96 14.46 3.31
CA ALA A 603 -11.17 14.56 2.51
C ALA A 603 -12.39 14.72 3.44
N ALA A 604 -13.29 15.63 3.08
CA ALA A 604 -14.53 15.80 3.82
C ALA A 604 -15.34 14.50 3.71
N ALA A 605 -15.44 13.77 4.82
CA ALA A 605 -16.27 12.58 4.96
C ALA A 605 -17.70 12.86 4.42
N ALA A 606 -18.27 11.85 3.77
CA ALA A 606 -19.62 11.91 3.22
C ALA A 606 -20.70 11.72 4.29
N PHE A 607 -20.36 11.05 5.39
CA PHE A 607 -21.26 10.68 6.49
C PHE A 607 -20.64 11.06 7.84
N ASP A 608 -21.44 11.39 8.87
CA ASP A 608 -20.88 11.80 10.16
C ASP A 608 -20.47 10.61 11.05
N PHE A 609 -21.31 9.58 11.20
CA PHE A 609 -21.12 8.57 12.24
C PHE A 609 -21.52 7.15 11.78
N LEU A 610 -20.62 6.18 11.98
CA LEU A 610 -20.90 4.74 11.88
C LEU A 610 -20.59 4.06 13.22
N GLY A 611 -21.60 3.41 13.80
CA GLY A 611 -21.48 2.61 15.01
C GLY A 611 -21.65 1.13 14.75
N VAL A 612 -20.86 0.28 15.39
CA VAL A 612 -20.97 -1.19 15.37
C VAL A 612 -20.92 -1.72 16.80
N GLY A 613 -21.88 -2.54 17.22
CA GLY A 613 -21.89 -3.06 18.58
C GLY A 613 -23.07 -3.99 18.86
N ASP A 614 -23.22 -4.44 20.10
CA ASP A 614 -24.23 -5.44 20.48
C ASP A 614 -24.26 -6.67 19.56
N PRO A 615 -23.13 -7.37 19.35
CA PRO A 615 -23.13 -8.55 18.49
C PRO A 615 -23.90 -9.72 19.13
N LEU A 616 -24.62 -10.49 18.32
CA LEU A 616 -25.29 -11.71 18.78
C LEU A 616 -24.28 -12.86 18.80
N LEU A 617 -23.80 -13.20 20.00
CA LEU A 617 -22.79 -14.23 20.21
C LEU A 617 -23.42 -15.58 20.58
N SER A 618 -24.62 -15.58 21.16
CA SER A 618 -25.35 -16.79 21.52
C SER A 618 -26.38 -17.19 20.45
N GLY A 619 -26.42 -18.49 20.13
CA GLY A 619 -27.22 -19.06 19.04
C GLY A 619 -28.74 -19.09 19.30
N THR A 620 -29.39 -17.93 19.43
CA THR A 620 -30.84 -17.82 19.64
C THR A 620 -31.68 -18.02 18.37
N THR A 621 -31.04 -18.22 17.21
CA THR A 621 -31.67 -18.75 16.00
C THR A 621 -31.24 -20.19 15.76
N ALA A 622 -32.11 -21.00 15.14
CA ALA A 622 -31.80 -22.39 14.77
C ALA A 622 -30.56 -22.51 13.85
N GLU A 623 -30.21 -21.44 13.13
CA GLU A 623 -28.97 -21.30 12.38
C GLU A 623 -27.77 -20.92 13.26
N GLY A 624 -27.94 -20.04 14.25
CA GLY A 624 -26.91 -19.63 15.21
C GLY A 624 -26.37 -20.77 16.07
N GLU A 625 -27.22 -21.74 16.43
CA GLU A 625 -26.81 -22.93 17.17
C GLU A 625 -25.93 -23.89 16.32
N ALA A 626 -26.13 -23.90 15.00
CA ALA A 626 -25.26 -24.60 14.06
C ALA A 626 -23.94 -23.83 13.81
N ARG A 627 -23.99 -22.49 13.81
CA ARG A 627 -22.83 -21.59 13.67
C ARG A 627 -21.90 -21.66 14.89
N GLY A 628 -22.41 -21.59 16.12
CA GLY A 628 -21.62 -21.75 17.36
C GLY A 628 -20.93 -23.12 17.49
N ARG A 629 -21.55 -24.19 16.97
CA ARG A 629 -20.92 -25.53 16.90
C ARG A 629 -19.89 -25.68 15.77
N ALA A 630 -19.91 -24.82 14.75
CA ALA A 630 -19.00 -24.83 13.61
C ALA A 630 -17.74 -23.97 13.83
N VAL A 631 -17.78 -22.97 14.73
CA VAL A 631 -16.61 -22.22 15.23
C VAL A 631 -15.57 -23.17 15.85
N LEU A 632 -16.04 -24.27 16.46
CA LEU A 632 -15.25 -25.26 17.19
C LEU A 632 -14.40 -26.22 16.34
N ARG A 633 -14.41 -26.11 14.99
CA ARG A 633 -13.62 -27.01 14.11
C ARG A 633 -12.25 -26.47 13.68
N GLY A 634 -12.02 -25.16 13.80
CA GLY A 634 -10.71 -24.53 13.53
C GLY A 634 -9.99 -24.07 14.82
N VAL A 635 -10.76 -23.60 15.80
CA VAL A 635 -10.31 -23.23 17.15
C VAL A 635 -10.63 -24.42 18.07
N ARG A 636 -9.62 -25.16 18.52
CA ARG A 636 -9.84 -26.21 19.54
C ARG A 636 -10.03 -25.51 20.88
N GLY A 637 -11.26 -25.37 21.37
CA GLY A 637 -11.54 -24.87 22.71
C GLY A 637 -12.83 -24.02 22.77
N GLY A 638 -13.65 -24.24 23.80
CA GLY A 638 -15.02 -23.74 23.93
C GLY A 638 -15.24 -22.23 24.09
N ALA A 639 -14.27 -21.38 23.77
CA ALA A 639 -14.20 -20.00 24.27
C ALA A 639 -15.14 -18.96 23.60
N PHE A 640 -15.65 -19.19 22.38
CA PHE A 640 -16.63 -18.25 21.77
C PHE A 640 -18.00 -18.28 22.45
N ALA A 641 -18.38 -19.42 23.05
CA ALA A 641 -19.64 -19.58 23.78
C ALA A 641 -19.61 -18.99 25.19
N ASP A 642 -18.42 -18.63 25.69
CA ASP A 642 -18.20 -18.08 27.03
C ASP A 642 -18.20 -16.53 27.05
N LEU A 643 -18.18 -15.86 25.88
CA LEU A 643 -18.33 -14.41 25.77
C LEU A 643 -19.80 -14.02 25.97
N ALA A 644 -20.07 -13.22 27.01
CA ALA A 644 -21.40 -12.69 27.28
C ALA A 644 -21.81 -11.67 26.20
N GLU A 645 -23.09 -11.70 25.82
CA GLU A 645 -23.71 -10.63 25.03
C GLU A 645 -23.72 -9.32 25.84
N LEU A 646 -23.56 -8.19 25.15
CA LEU A 646 -23.47 -6.85 25.74
C LEU A 646 -24.57 -5.92 25.20
N PRO A 647 -25.86 -6.21 25.42
CA PRO A 647 -26.98 -5.43 24.86
C PRO A 647 -26.94 -3.94 25.22
N GLU A 648 -26.34 -3.59 26.36
CA GLU A 648 -26.17 -2.21 26.78
C GLU A 648 -25.24 -1.39 25.87
N THR A 649 -24.41 -2.03 25.04
CA THR A 649 -23.55 -1.34 24.06
C THR A 649 -24.36 -0.71 22.93
N LYS A 650 -25.56 -1.22 22.63
CA LYS A 650 -26.51 -0.59 21.72
C LYS A 650 -26.93 0.79 22.22
N ASP A 651 -27.23 0.90 23.51
CA ASP A 651 -27.60 2.18 24.14
C ASP A 651 -26.43 3.18 24.14
N GLU A 652 -25.19 2.70 24.27
CA GLU A 652 -23.98 3.51 24.11
C GLU A 652 -23.87 4.09 22.70
N LEU A 653 -24.08 3.27 21.66
CA LEU A 653 -24.00 3.74 20.28
C LEU A 653 -25.11 4.74 19.95
N VAL A 654 -26.34 4.49 20.42
CA VAL A 654 -27.47 5.42 20.25
C VAL A 654 -27.17 6.77 20.91
N ALA A 655 -26.65 6.75 22.15
CA ALA A 655 -26.27 7.96 22.86
C ALA A 655 -25.11 8.70 22.18
N SER A 656 -24.11 7.97 21.70
CA SER A 656 -22.93 8.51 21.00
C SER A 656 -23.28 9.15 19.65
N ALA A 657 -24.23 8.57 18.92
CA ALA A 657 -24.66 9.05 17.62
C ALA A 657 -25.62 10.25 17.69
N HIS A 658 -26.20 10.53 18.87
CA HIS A 658 -27.24 11.53 19.03
C HIS A 658 -26.81 12.93 18.57
N GLY A 659 -27.55 13.48 17.61
CA GLY A 659 -27.35 14.83 17.08
C GLY A 659 -26.35 14.93 15.91
N PHE A 660 -25.75 13.83 15.47
CA PHE A 660 -25.03 13.76 14.19
C PHE A 660 -25.99 13.51 13.02
N ARG A 661 -25.59 13.85 11.79
CA ARG A 661 -26.39 13.61 10.57
C ARG A 661 -25.86 12.40 9.82
N GLN A 662 -26.70 11.74 9.01
CA GLN A 662 -26.29 10.57 8.21
C GLN A 662 -25.61 9.49 9.08
N VAL A 663 -26.32 9.10 10.14
CA VAL A 663 -25.89 8.09 11.11
C VAL A 663 -26.23 6.70 10.60
N ARG A 664 -25.29 5.76 10.71
CA ARG A 664 -25.56 4.33 10.57
C ARG A 664 -25.15 3.61 11.86
N LEU A 665 -26.02 2.74 12.36
CA LEU A 665 -25.73 1.83 13.47
C LEU A 665 -25.93 0.39 12.97
N LEU A 666 -24.92 -0.45 13.16
CA LEU A 666 -24.95 -1.88 12.90
C LEU A 666 -24.97 -2.59 14.25
N THR A 667 -26.12 -3.16 14.61
CA THR A 667 -26.32 -3.81 15.91
C THR A 667 -26.96 -5.18 15.75
N GLU A 668 -26.84 -6.05 16.75
CA GLU A 668 -27.48 -7.36 16.79
C GLU A 668 -27.14 -8.19 15.53
N ALA A 669 -28.15 -8.62 14.78
CA ALA A 669 -27.97 -9.41 13.57
C ALA A 669 -27.26 -8.65 12.43
N ASP A 670 -27.22 -7.32 12.49
CA ASP A 670 -26.52 -6.47 11.51
C ASP A 670 -25.08 -6.15 11.91
N ALA A 671 -24.66 -6.45 13.15
CA ALA A 671 -23.29 -6.22 13.63
C ALA A 671 -22.29 -7.28 13.14
N THR A 672 -22.41 -7.72 11.89
CA THR A 672 -21.54 -8.73 11.25
C THR A 672 -20.37 -8.04 10.54
N GLU A 673 -19.28 -8.76 10.33
CA GLU A 673 -18.19 -8.27 9.49
C GLU A 673 -18.66 -7.96 8.07
N ARG A 674 -19.47 -8.83 7.45
CA ARG A 674 -20.02 -8.57 6.11
C ARG A 674 -20.75 -7.24 6.06
N ARG A 675 -21.72 -7.00 6.95
CA ARG A 675 -22.46 -5.72 6.98
C ARG A 675 -21.56 -4.52 7.23
N PHE A 676 -20.56 -4.63 8.11
CA PHE A 676 -19.57 -3.56 8.30
C PHE A 676 -18.76 -3.31 7.03
N ARG A 677 -18.36 -4.38 6.34
CA ARG A 677 -17.67 -4.36 5.05
C ARG A 677 -18.56 -3.83 3.93
N ASP A 678 -19.88 -3.98 4.01
CA ASP A 678 -20.82 -3.46 3.03
C ASP A 678 -21.06 -1.96 3.17
N GLU A 679 -20.68 -1.38 4.31
CA GLU A 679 -20.69 0.05 4.49
C GLU A 679 -19.54 0.72 3.73
N LEU A 680 -19.77 1.96 3.29
CA LEU A 680 -18.71 2.81 2.77
C LEU A 680 -17.85 3.34 3.92
N VAL A 681 -17.15 2.46 4.63
CA VAL A 681 -16.36 2.73 5.83
C VAL A 681 -15.37 3.89 5.64
N GLY A 682 -14.83 4.03 4.42
CA GLY A 682 -13.94 5.14 4.05
C GLY A 682 -14.60 6.52 4.01
N GLY A 683 -15.94 6.58 4.03
CA GLY A 683 -16.74 7.80 3.93
C GLY A 683 -17.22 8.40 5.26
N TYR A 684 -16.98 7.75 6.40
CA TYR A 684 -17.45 8.22 7.72
C TYR A 684 -16.41 9.08 8.45
N ARG A 685 -16.86 10.14 9.12
CA ARG A 685 -16.01 11.03 9.93
C ARG A 685 -15.66 10.45 11.29
N LEU A 686 -16.63 9.77 11.89
CA LEU A 686 -16.56 9.19 13.24
C LEU A 686 -16.95 7.71 13.15
N LEU A 687 -16.14 6.86 13.78
CA LEU A 687 -16.40 5.42 13.90
C LEU A 687 -16.48 5.06 15.39
N SER A 688 -17.38 4.17 15.76
CA SER A 688 -17.50 3.67 17.13
C SER A 688 -17.75 2.17 17.13
N PHE A 689 -16.87 1.41 17.77
CA PHE A 689 -17.02 -0.02 18.01
C PHE A 689 -17.27 -0.23 19.50
N ALA A 690 -18.45 -0.74 19.85
CA ALA A 690 -18.84 -1.06 21.22
C ALA A 690 -19.08 -2.57 21.32
N THR A 691 -18.00 -3.32 21.52
CA THR A 691 -17.97 -4.79 21.42
C THR A 691 -16.79 -5.37 22.21
N HIS A 692 -16.56 -6.69 22.17
CA HIS A 692 -15.36 -7.31 22.74
C HIS A 692 -14.13 -7.08 21.86
N GLY A 693 -12.98 -6.84 22.51
CA GLY A 693 -11.66 -6.82 21.89
C GLY A 693 -10.86 -8.04 22.36
N LEU A 694 -10.18 -8.70 21.44
CA LEU A 694 -9.37 -9.89 21.71
C LEU A 694 -7.89 -9.58 21.45
N LEU A 695 -7.02 -10.14 22.29
CA LEU A 695 -5.58 -10.18 22.13
C LEU A 695 -5.14 -11.47 21.44
N ARG A 696 -3.87 -11.52 20.99
CA ARG A 696 -3.27 -12.76 20.49
C ARG A 696 -3.39 -13.84 21.57
N ASP A 697 -3.70 -15.07 21.15
CA ASP A 697 -3.78 -16.25 22.01
C ASP A 697 -4.91 -16.23 23.07
N ASP A 698 -5.72 -15.15 23.16
CA ASP A 698 -6.99 -15.15 23.93
C ASP A 698 -7.92 -16.27 23.45
N LEU A 699 -7.83 -16.61 22.17
CA LEU A 699 -8.44 -17.79 21.56
C LEU A 699 -7.35 -18.68 20.95
N GLN A 700 -7.43 -20.00 21.18
CA GLN A 700 -6.45 -20.96 20.66
C GLN A 700 -6.48 -21.01 19.13
N GLY A 701 -5.53 -20.32 18.47
CA GLY A 701 -5.46 -20.18 17.01
C GLY A 701 -5.55 -18.73 16.51
N LEU A 702 -5.87 -17.77 17.40
CA LEU A 702 -5.88 -16.35 17.08
C LEU A 702 -4.45 -15.79 17.03
N SER A 703 -3.96 -15.54 15.83
CA SER A 703 -2.57 -15.13 15.57
C SER A 703 -2.34 -13.61 15.61
N GLU A 704 -3.38 -12.82 15.84
CA GLU A 704 -3.32 -11.36 16.01
C GLU A 704 -4.59 -10.81 16.69
N PRO A 705 -4.57 -9.58 17.23
CA PRO A 705 -5.74 -8.98 17.87
C PRO A 705 -6.94 -8.76 16.92
N ALA A 706 -8.16 -8.79 17.47
CA ALA A 706 -9.40 -8.65 16.69
C ALA A 706 -10.54 -7.99 17.49
N LEU A 707 -11.52 -7.42 16.78
CA LEU A 707 -12.82 -7.01 17.33
C LEU A 707 -13.86 -8.10 17.06
N VAL A 708 -14.63 -8.47 18.08
CA VAL A 708 -15.68 -9.51 17.94
C VAL A 708 -16.94 -8.89 17.35
N LEU A 709 -17.50 -9.53 16.33
CA LEU A 709 -18.73 -9.16 15.65
C LEU A 709 -19.68 -10.37 15.60
N THR A 710 -20.92 -10.17 15.14
CA THR A 710 -21.90 -11.25 14.98
C THR A 710 -21.40 -12.25 13.94
N PRO A 711 -21.13 -13.53 14.32
CA PRO A 711 -20.58 -14.50 13.39
C PRO A 711 -21.66 -15.02 12.42
N VAL A 712 -21.37 -15.04 11.13
CA VAL A 712 -22.27 -15.55 10.08
C VAL A 712 -21.82 -16.91 9.56
N SER A 713 -20.53 -17.05 9.22
CA SER A 713 -19.97 -18.29 8.65
C SER A 713 -18.49 -18.46 9.00
N THR A 714 -18.15 -19.51 9.75
CA THR A 714 -16.73 -19.81 10.09
C THR A 714 -15.92 -20.41 8.94
N ARG A 715 -16.55 -20.63 7.77
CA ARG A 715 -15.86 -21.03 6.54
C ARG A 715 -15.50 -19.83 5.67
N ASP A 716 -16.09 -18.69 5.95
CA ASP A 716 -15.84 -17.45 5.23
C ASP A 716 -14.99 -16.56 6.13
N ALA A 717 -13.69 -16.50 5.86
CA ALA A 717 -12.76 -15.71 6.67
C ALA A 717 -13.08 -14.21 6.67
N ALA A 718 -13.89 -13.72 5.72
CA ALA A 718 -14.33 -12.32 5.69
C ALA A 718 -15.61 -12.06 6.51
N ASP A 719 -16.20 -13.11 7.11
CA ASP A 719 -17.46 -13.05 7.85
C ASP A 719 -17.55 -14.10 8.98
N ASP A 720 -16.40 -14.37 9.61
CA ASP A 720 -16.25 -15.37 10.67
C ASP A 720 -16.58 -14.81 12.07
N GLY A 721 -16.77 -13.49 12.17
CA GLY A 721 -17.10 -12.76 13.38
C GLY A 721 -15.88 -12.14 14.07
N LEU A 722 -14.70 -12.15 13.46
CA LEU A 722 -13.47 -11.59 14.00
C LEU A 722 -12.86 -10.57 13.04
N LEU A 723 -13.12 -9.28 13.28
CA LEU A 723 -12.48 -8.21 12.52
C LEU A 723 -11.04 -8.00 13.02
N THR A 724 -10.08 -8.63 12.38
CA THR A 724 -8.66 -8.69 12.80
C THR A 724 -7.88 -7.40 12.53
N ALA A 725 -6.73 -7.23 13.19
CA ALA A 725 -5.85 -6.09 12.99
C ALA A 725 -5.33 -5.97 11.54
N SER A 726 -5.03 -7.09 10.87
CA SER A 726 -4.63 -7.04 9.45
C SER A 726 -5.78 -6.57 8.57
N GLU A 727 -7.00 -7.02 8.83
CA GLU A 727 -8.19 -6.59 8.08
C GLU A 727 -8.53 -5.12 8.34
N ILE A 728 -8.37 -4.65 9.58
CA ILE A 728 -8.56 -3.23 9.90
C ILE A 728 -7.55 -2.36 9.14
N ALA A 729 -6.27 -2.78 9.12
CA ALA A 729 -5.23 -2.07 8.39
C ALA A 729 -5.51 -2.04 6.88
N ASP A 730 -6.34 -2.96 6.36
CA ASP A 730 -6.79 -3.05 4.97
C ASP A 730 -7.77 -1.95 4.55
N PHE A 731 -8.46 -1.31 5.50
CA PHE A 731 -9.35 -0.21 5.19
C PHE A 731 -8.62 1.07 4.79
N ASN A 732 -9.33 1.94 4.07
CA ASN A 732 -8.91 3.31 3.75
C ASN A 732 -9.93 4.28 4.35
N LEU A 733 -9.71 4.66 5.60
CA LEU A 733 -10.58 5.48 6.42
C LEU A 733 -10.29 6.97 6.20
N SER A 734 -11.36 7.75 6.05
CA SER A 734 -11.31 9.22 6.18
C SER A 734 -11.66 9.69 7.60
N ALA A 735 -11.78 8.75 8.53
CA ALA A 735 -12.22 9.03 9.90
C ALA A 735 -11.23 9.95 10.63
N GLN A 736 -11.79 10.92 11.35
CA GLN A 736 -11.04 11.81 12.22
C GLN A 736 -10.83 11.19 13.60
N PHE A 737 -11.76 10.31 14.00
CA PHE A 737 -11.77 9.69 15.31
C PHE A 737 -12.45 8.32 15.25
N VAL A 738 -11.81 7.33 15.87
CA VAL A 738 -12.36 5.98 16.08
C VAL A 738 -12.47 5.77 17.59
N ALA A 739 -13.63 5.34 18.08
CA ALA A 739 -13.77 4.89 19.47
C ALA A 739 -13.83 3.37 19.51
N LEU A 740 -12.93 2.76 20.27
CA LEU A 740 -12.92 1.33 20.59
C LEU A 740 -13.38 1.19 22.05
N SER A 741 -14.69 1.14 22.24
CA SER A 741 -15.32 0.75 23.50
C SER A 741 -15.30 -0.77 23.62
N ALA A 742 -14.08 -1.30 23.67
CA ALA A 742 -13.77 -2.71 23.72
C ALA A 742 -12.60 -2.93 24.68
N CYS A 743 -12.71 -3.97 25.50
CA CYS A 743 -11.74 -4.31 26.55
C CYS A 743 -10.33 -4.53 25.97
N ASN A 744 -9.30 -4.10 26.70
CA ASN A 744 -7.88 -4.34 26.40
C ASN A 744 -7.36 -3.79 25.05
N THR A 745 -8.08 -2.88 24.39
CA THR A 745 -7.70 -2.31 23.09
C THR A 745 -6.50 -1.36 23.15
N ALA A 746 -6.02 -1.04 24.35
CA ALA A 746 -4.83 -0.24 24.63
C ALA A 746 -3.97 -0.81 25.79
N ASN A 747 -4.14 -2.06 26.21
CA ASN A 747 -3.35 -2.64 27.32
C ASN A 747 -1.84 -2.67 26.96
N PHE A 748 -0.92 -2.76 27.92
CA PHE A 748 0.51 -2.92 27.66
C PHE A 748 1.05 -3.98 28.62
N ASP A 749 1.10 -5.25 28.19
CA ASP A 749 1.73 -6.31 28.99
C ASP A 749 3.22 -6.43 28.64
N LEU A 750 4.07 -6.33 29.66
CA LEU A 750 5.53 -6.41 29.59
C LEU A 750 6.08 -7.79 30.01
N SER A 751 5.22 -8.72 30.41
CA SER A 751 5.63 -9.99 31.03
C SER A 751 5.98 -11.10 30.03
N GLU A 752 5.60 -10.94 28.76
CA GLU A 752 6.10 -11.73 27.65
C GLU A 752 6.63 -10.80 26.56
N ALA A 753 7.48 -11.30 25.68
CA ALA A 753 7.91 -10.59 24.49
C ALA A 753 6.76 -10.41 23.45
N ALA A 754 5.55 -10.13 23.92
CA ALA A 754 4.32 -9.91 23.17
C ALA A 754 4.24 -8.44 22.74
N GLN A 755 4.80 -8.20 21.56
CA GLN A 755 4.91 -6.90 20.88
C GLN A 755 3.60 -6.43 20.23
N ASP A 756 2.43 -6.84 20.73
CA ASP A 756 1.21 -6.90 19.90
C ASP A 756 0.08 -5.96 20.33
N LEU A 757 0.22 -5.26 21.45
CA LEU A 757 -0.86 -4.44 21.98
C LEU A 757 -1.10 -3.07 21.33
N PRO A 758 -0.17 -2.48 20.54
CA PRO A 758 -0.54 -1.41 19.61
C PRO A 758 -1.44 -1.89 18.45
N ALA A 759 -1.54 -3.19 18.16
CA ALA A 759 -1.95 -3.66 16.83
C ALA A 759 -3.32 -3.15 16.34
N LEU A 760 -4.35 -3.02 17.19
CA LEU A 760 -5.66 -2.50 16.73
C LEU A 760 -5.64 -0.99 16.49
N ALA A 761 -5.13 -0.20 17.43
CA ALA A 761 -5.03 1.25 17.25
C ALA A 761 -4.03 1.63 16.15
N SER A 762 -2.91 0.91 16.06
CA SER A 762 -1.94 0.96 14.95
C SER A 762 -2.60 0.57 13.63
N ALA A 763 -3.44 -0.47 13.60
CA ALA A 763 -4.18 -0.84 12.39
C ALA A 763 -5.13 0.28 11.95
N PHE A 764 -5.85 0.92 12.87
CA PHE A 764 -6.67 2.10 12.55
C PHE A 764 -5.82 3.30 12.11
N ALA A 765 -4.62 3.48 12.68
CA ALA A 765 -3.68 4.52 12.25
C ALA A 765 -3.17 4.27 10.82
N VAL A 766 -2.81 3.02 10.48
CA VAL A 766 -2.51 2.59 9.10
C VAL A 766 -3.70 2.80 8.20
N ALA A 767 -4.90 2.48 8.67
CA ALA A 767 -6.11 2.66 7.89
C ALA A 767 -6.45 4.13 7.64
N GLY A 768 -5.84 5.09 8.35
CA GLY A 768 -5.98 6.54 8.13
C GLY A 768 -6.61 7.33 9.28
N ALA A 769 -6.93 6.68 10.40
CA ALA A 769 -7.47 7.34 11.59
C ALA A 769 -6.35 7.86 12.51
N PRO A 770 -6.22 9.18 12.73
CA PRO A 770 -5.11 9.78 13.50
C PRO A 770 -5.24 9.69 15.01
N SER A 771 -6.42 9.29 15.48
CA SER A 771 -6.81 9.37 16.87
C SER A 771 -7.83 8.29 17.13
N THR A 772 -7.47 7.40 18.03
CA THR A 772 -8.28 6.25 18.42
C THR A 772 -8.45 6.31 19.93
N LEU A 773 -9.69 6.31 20.42
CA LEU A 773 -9.98 6.03 21.82
C LEU A 773 -9.90 4.53 22.03
N GLY A 774 -9.11 4.09 23.00
CA GLY A 774 -9.01 2.69 23.41
C GLY A 774 -9.08 2.55 24.92
N THR A 775 -9.14 1.30 25.39
CA THR A 775 -9.18 0.98 26.82
C THR A 775 -7.94 0.20 27.27
N LEU A 776 -7.28 0.66 28.33
CA LEU A 776 -6.08 0.02 28.89
C LEU A 776 -6.38 -1.33 29.57
N TRP A 777 -7.62 -1.55 30.05
CA TRP A 777 -8.08 -2.78 30.71
C TRP A 777 -9.60 -2.94 30.51
N PRO A 778 -10.22 -4.07 30.91
CA PRO A 778 -11.65 -4.27 30.75
C PRO A 778 -12.48 -3.23 31.52
N VAL A 779 -13.50 -2.66 30.88
CA VAL A 779 -14.28 -1.55 31.42
C VAL A 779 -15.70 -1.96 31.82
N ASN A 780 -16.29 -1.25 32.77
CA ASN A 780 -17.70 -1.40 33.08
C ASN A 780 -18.56 -0.74 31.99
N SER A 781 -19.55 -1.45 31.49
CA SER A 781 -20.39 -1.01 30.37
C SER A 781 -21.16 0.29 30.63
N GLU A 782 -21.67 0.51 31.84
CA GLU A 782 -22.40 1.76 32.18
C GLU A 782 -21.46 2.99 32.19
N VAL A 783 -20.19 2.79 32.53
CA VAL A 783 -19.18 3.86 32.48
C VAL A 783 -18.72 4.10 31.04
N GLY A 784 -18.50 3.03 30.27
CA GLY A 784 -18.26 3.11 28.83
C GLY A 784 -19.32 3.95 28.15
N ARG A 785 -20.60 3.60 28.37
CA ARG A 785 -21.76 4.31 27.85
C ARG A 785 -21.72 5.81 28.15
N ARG A 786 -21.43 6.20 29.39
CA ARG A 786 -21.40 7.61 29.81
C ARG A 786 -20.20 8.37 29.25
N VAL A 787 -19.00 7.80 29.38
CA VAL A 787 -17.74 8.48 29.02
C VAL A 787 -17.59 8.58 27.50
N VAL A 788 -17.88 7.50 26.76
CA VAL A 788 -17.79 7.47 25.30
C VAL A 788 -18.84 8.39 24.68
N ALA A 789 -20.11 8.30 25.09
CA ALA A 789 -21.15 9.19 24.58
C ALA A 789 -20.89 10.67 24.91
N ALA A 790 -20.40 10.99 26.12
CA ALA A 790 -20.02 12.35 26.48
C ALA A 790 -18.80 12.86 25.68
N THR A 791 -17.89 11.97 25.29
CA THR A 791 -16.76 12.32 24.41
C THR A 791 -17.27 12.73 23.02
N PHE A 792 -18.17 11.95 22.42
CA PHE A 792 -18.80 12.30 21.14
C PHE A 792 -19.66 13.58 21.23
N ALA A 793 -20.39 13.76 22.32
CA ALA A 793 -21.15 14.99 22.56
C ALA A 793 -20.24 16.22 22.61
N GLY A 794 -19.09 16.13 23.27
CA GLY A 794 -18.09 17.20 23.31
C GLY A 794 -17.56 17.56 21.91
N LEU A 795 -17.25 16.57 21.07
CA LEU A 795 -16.80 16.78 19.69
C LEU A 795 -17.90 17.40 18.79
N ARG A 796 -19.17 17.14 19.09
CA ARG A 796 -20.32 17.72 18.38
C ARG A 796 -20.53 19.18 18.77
N GLU A 797 -20.50 19.47 20.06
CA GLU A 797 -20.83 20.79 20.62
C GLU A 797 -19.77 21.83 20.29
N ASP A 798 -18.52 21.41 20.22
CA ASP A 798 -17.40 22.28 19.89
C ASP A 798 -16.47 21.56 18.90
N PRO A 799 -16.67 21.79 17.58
CA PRO A 799 -15.83 21.21 16.54
C PRO A 799 -14.35 21.66 16.58
N THR A 800 -14.01 22.64 17.43
CA THR A 800 -12.63 23.07 17.65
C THR A 800 -11.91 22.22 18.69
N LEU A 801 -12.61 21.31 19.37
CA LEU A 801 -11.98 20.34 20.28
C LEU A 801 -11.37 19.17 19.54
N GLY A 802 -10.21 18.77 20.03
CA GLY A 802 -9.66 17.47 19.72
C GLY A 802 -10.26 16.36 20.58
N PRO A 803 -10.16 15.09 20.14
CA PRO A 803 -10.60 13.91 20.92
C PRO A 803 -10.06 13.88 22.35
N ALA A 804 -8.83 14.30 22.61
CA ALA A 804 -8.23 14.29 23.95
C ALA A 804 -8.89 15.30 24.90
N GLN A 805 -9.23 16.49 24.41
CA GLN A 805 -9.95 17.47 25.21
C GLN A 805 -11.41 17.02 25.45
N ALA A 806 -12.04 16.41 24.45
CA ALA A 806 -13.39 15.86 24.59
C ALA A 806 -13.44 14.73 25.63
N LEU A 807 -12.48 13.80 25.61
CA LEU A 807 -12.36 12.74 26.60
C LEU A 807 -12.10 13.30 28.01
N ALA A 808 -11.18 14.25 28.15
CA ALA A 808 -10.89 14.88 29.44
C ALA A 808 -12.12 15.64 29.99
N ARG A 809 -12.95 16.25 29.13
CA ARG A 809 -14.24 16.83 29.53
C ARG A 809 -15.21 15.75 30.01
N ALA A 810 -15.32 14.63 29.29
CA ALA A 810 -16.16 13.50 29.66
C ALA A 810 -15.75 12.88 31.01
N GLN A 811 -14.46 12.62 31.23
CA GLN A 811 -13.93 12.10 32.49
C GLN A 811 -14.18 13.06 33.66
N ARG A 812 -13.97 14.37 33.46
CA ARG A 812 -14.28 15.38 34.50
C ARG A 812 -15.76 15.45 34.81
N ALA A 813 -16.64 15.37 33.81
CA ALA A 813 -18.08 15.32 34.01
C ALA A 813 -18.49 14.05 34.80
N PHE A 814 -17.90 12.90 34.49
CA PHE A 814 -18.13 11.66 35.23
C PHE A 814 -17.68 11.77 36.70
N LEU A 815 -16.47 12.30 36.93
CA LEU A 815 -15.93 12.52 38.28
C LEU A 815 -16.74 13.53 39.11
N ALA A 816 -17.39 14.51 38.46
CA ALA A 816 -18.23 15.49 39.12
C ALA A 816 -19.59 14.94 39.54
N ALA A 817 -20.13 13.96 38.81
CA ALA A 817 -21.43 13.34 39.07
C ALA A 817 -21.37 11.79 38.95
N PRO A 818 -20.57 11.10 39.78
CA PRO A 818 -20.46 9.66 39.72
C PRO A 818 -21.74 9.00 40.30
N PRO A 819 -22.12 7.79 39.85
CA PRO A 819 -23.29 7.09 40.38
C PRO A 819 -23.23 6.81 41.89
N SER A 820 -22.05 6.57 42.45
CA SER A 820 -21.77 6.47 43.88
C SER A 820 -20.29 6.76 44.16
N ARG A 821 -19.87 6.84 45.43
CA ARG A 821 -18.47 7.16 45.77
C ARG A 821 -17.49 6.08 45.32
N ALA A 822 -17.92 4.82 45.23
CA ALA A 822 -17.08 3.72 44.72
C ALA A 822 -16.59 3.98 43.28
N TRP A 823 -17.41 4.63 42.45
CA TRP A 823 -17.10 4.92 41.04
C TRP A 823 -16.05 6.02 40.84
N LEU A 824 -15.64 6.71 41.91
CA LEU A 824 -14.51 7.65 41.86
C LEU A 824 -13.18 6.93 41.65
N HIS A 825 -13.12 5.62 41.90
CA HIS A 825 -11.93 4.82 41.67
C HIS A 825 -11.50 4.84 40.19
N PRO A 826 -10.21 5.07 39.88
CA PRO A 826 -9.75 5.20 38.50
C PRO A 826 -9.96 3.97 37.61
N ARG A 827 -10.16 2.77 38.19
CA ARG A 827 -10.50 1.56 37.42
C ARG A 827 -11.70 1.74 36.47
N PHE A 828 -12.61 2.66 36.81
CA PHE A 828 -13.82 2.92 36.03
C PHE A 828 -13.60 3.91 34.88
N TRP A 829 -12.97 5.05 35.14
CA TRP A 829 -12.93 6.19 34.20
C TRP A 829 -11.55 6.45 33.57
N ALA A 830 -10.47 5.95 34.17
CA ALA A 830 -9.12 6.06 33.63
C ALA A 830 -8.67 4.99 32.60
N PRO A 831 -9.41 3.91 32.28
CA PRO A 831 -8.98 3.02 31.20
C PRO A 831 -9.05 3.69 29.83
N PHE A 832 -9.97 4.64 29.65
CA PHE A 832 -10.16 5.35 28.39
C PHE A 832 -8.98 6.30 28.14
N VAL A 833 -8.29 6.09 27.02
CA VAL A 833 -7.15 6.90 26.58
C VAL A 833 -7.28 7.25 25.10
N ILE A 834 -6.72 8.39 24.69
CA ILE A 834 -6.58 8.73 23.27
C ILE A 834 -5.19 8.33 22.80
N LEU A 835 -5.14 7.41 21.84
CA LEU A 835 -3.95 7.02 21.09
C LEU A 835 -3.86 7.88 19.83
N GLY A 836 -2.67 8.35 19.47
CA GLY A 836 -2.46 9.30 18.37
C GLY A 836 -2.50 10.78 18.80
N ASP A 837 -2.62 11.72 17.85
CA ASP A 837 -2.44 13.16 18.11
C ASP A 837 -3.43 13.71 19.16
N GLY A 838 -4.70 13.30 19.07
CA GLY A 838 -5.77 13.74 19.95
C GLY A 838 -6.15 15.22 19.83
N GLY A 839 -5.58 15.94 18.86
CA GLY A 839 -5.88 17.32 18.53
C GLY A 839 -7.08 17.48 17.63
N ALA A 840 -7.55 18.72 17.48
CA ALA A 840 -8.61 19.05 16.54
C ALA A 840 -8.07 18.98 15.12
N ILE A 841 -8.80 18.32 14.22
CA ILE A 841 -8.37 18.16 12.83
C ILE A 841 -9.35 18.87 11.91
N THR A 842 -8.86 19.88 11.20
CA THR A 842 -9.67 20.65 10.27
C THR A 842 -9.79 19.89 8.95
N PRO A 843 -11.00 19.52 8.48
CA PRO A 843 -11.17 18.84 7.21
C PRO A 843 -10.78 19.75 6.04
N ALA A 844 -10.16 19.17 5.01
CA ALA A 844 -9.80 19.88 3.80
C ALA A 844 -11.02 20.13 2.90
N PRO A 845 -11.05 21.23 2.13
CA PRO A 845 -12.05 21.41 1.10
C PRO A 845 -11.88 20.33 0.02
N ALA A 846 -12.88 19.45 -0.14
CA ALA A 846 -12.84 18.35 -1.11
C ALA A 846 -12.70 18.86 -2.57
N SER A 847 -11.88 18.19 -3.39
CA SER A 847 -11.79 18.37 -4.84
C SER A 847 -12.07 17.04 -5.54
N GLY A 848 -13.25 16.87 -6.14
CA GLY A 848 -13.71 15.64 -6.78
C GLY A 848 -15.23 15.43 -6.61
N PRO A 849 -15.83 14.45 -7.31
CA PRO A 849 -17.24 14.09 -7.11
C PRO A 849 -17.45 13.61 -5.66
N ARG A 850 -18.37 14.26 -4.92
CA ARG A 850 -18.63 13.92 -3.51
C ARG A 850 -19.88 13.06 -3.42
N LEU A 851 -19.75 11.83 -2.92
CA LEU A 851 -20.91 11.01 -2.64
C LEU A 851 -21.87 11.76 -1.69
N SER A 852 -23.12 11.97 -2.12
CA SER A 852 -24.15 12.67 -1.37
C SER A 852 -25.14 11.73 -0.69
N SER A 853 -25.46 10.60 -1.32
CA SER A 853 -26.39 9.58 -0.80
C SER A 853 -26.23 8.25 -1.54
N VAL A 854 -26.77 7.17 -0.96
CA VAL A 854 -26.90 5.85 -1.60
C VAL A 854 -28.38 5.47 -1.59
N GLU A 855 -28.95 5.16 -2.75
CA GLU A 855 -30.32 4.66 -2.92
C GLU A 855 -30.28 3.14 -3.10
N THR A 856 -30.97 2.38 -2.24
CA THR A 856 -31.09 0.92 -2.39
C THR A 856 -32.22 0.60 -3.36
N LEU A 857 -31.90 -0.02 -4.50
CA LEU A 857 -32.86 -0.40 -5.54
C LEU A 857 -33.47 -1.78 -5.33
N ALA A 858 -32.75 -2.69 -4.67
CA ALA A 858 -33.28 -3.97 -4.22
C ALA A 858 -32.60 -4.36 -2.90
N ALA A 859 -33.40 -4.71 -1.90
CA ALA A 859 -32.91 -5.55 -0.80
C ALA A 859 -32.77 -6.96 -1.39
N ASP A 860 -31.60 -7.59 -1.25
CA ASP A 860 -31.37 -9.02 -1.54
C ASP A 860 -31.05 -9.43 -3.00
N GLY A 861 -30.43 -8.56 -3.83
CA GLY A 861 -29.98 -8.94 -5.17
C GLY A 861 -28.83 -8.12 -5.79
N GLU A 862 -28.12 -8.67 -6.77
CA GLU A 862 -27.02 -8.03 -7.50
C GLU A 862 -27.54 -7.21 -8.70
N GLY A 863 -27.32 -5.90 -8.70
CA GLY A 863 -27.71 -5.02 -9.80
C GLY A 863 -26.75 -5.14 -10.99
N LEU A 864 -27.27 -5.55 -12.16
CA LEU A 864 -26.47 -5.75 -13.37
C LEU A 864 -26.44 -4.53 -14.30
N SER A 865 -27.57 -3.83 -14.43
CA SER A 865 -27.65 -2.61 -15.24
C SER A 865 -28.70 -1.65 -14.73
N VAL A 866 -28.41 -0.35 -14.74
CA VAL A 866 -29.35 0.71 -14.36
C VAL A 866 -29.30 1.80 -15.41
N ARG A 867 -30.44 2.29 -15.88
CA ARG A 867 -30.52 3.39 -16.86
C ARG A 867 -31.63 4.36 -16.47
N ARG A 868 -31.37 5.66 -16.53
CA ARG A 868 -32.37 6.70 -16.21
C ARG A 868 -32.57 7.64 -17.39
N ASP A 869 -33.82 7.92 -17.70
CA ASP A 869 -34.21 8.96 -18.65
C ASP A 869 -35.21 9.92 -18.02
N GLY A 870 -35.67 10.92 -18.79
CA GLY A 870 -36.60 11.95 -18.31
C GLY A 870 -37.96 11.43 -17.80
N SER A 871 -38.26 10.13 -17.95
CA SER A 871 -39.50 9.52 -17.45
C SER A 871 -39.30 8.58 -16.26
N GLY A 872 -38.06 8.30 -15.84
CA GLY A 872 -37.72 7.48 -14.68
C GLY A 872 -36.52 6.55 -14.89
N ALA A 873 -36.31 5.58 -13.99
CA ALA A 873 -35.19 4.63 -14.06
C ALA A 873 -35.63 3.21 -14.41
N ILE A 874 -34.75 2.43 -15.04
CA ILE A 874 -34.90 1.02 -15.39
C ILE A 874 -33.71 0.28 -14.79
N ALA A 875 -33.95 -0.72 -13.96
CA ALA A 875 -32.90 -1.51 -13.30
C ALA A 875 -33.10 -3.01 -13.56
N ARG A 876 -32.03 -3.69 -13.99
CA ARG A 876 -31.94 -5.15 -14.12
C ARG A 876 -31.09 -5.70 -12.98
N PHE A 877 -31.55 -6.74 -12.30
CA PHE A 877 -30.87 -7.35 -11.17
C PHE A 877 -31.02 -8.88 -11.16
N ILE A 878 -30.16 -9.54 -10.40
CA ILE A 878 -30.21 -10.96 -10.04
C ILE A 878 -30.71 -11.08 -8.61
N ASP A 879 -31.72 -11.91 -8.34
CA ASP A 879 -32.17 -12.21 -6.98
C ASP A 879 -31.25 -13.25 -6.31
N THR A 880 -31.05 -13.16 -4.99
CA THR A 880 -30.11 -14.04 -4.28
C THR A 880 -30.51 -15.52 -4.35
N PRO A 881 -29.56 -16.45 -4.58
CA PRO A 881 -29.87 -17.87 -4.69
C PRO A 881 -30.18 -18.49 -3.31
N THR A 882 -31.37 -19.07 -3.13
CA THR A 882 -31.54 -20.13 -2.12
C THR A 882 -30.68 -21.32 -2.50
N ALA A 883 -29.95 -21.90 -1.52
CA ALA A 883 -29.01 -23.01 -1.70
C ALA A 883 -29.55 -24.11 -2.65
N GLY A 884 -29.15 -24.05 -3.92
CA GLY A 884 -29.50 -25.02 -4.96
C GLY A 884 -30.33 -24.54 -6.16
N ALA A 885 -30.74 -23.26 -6.24
CA ALA A 885 -31.56 -22.74 -7.35
C ALA A 885 -30.85 -21.70 -8.25
N ARG A 886 -31.36 -21.55 -9.48
CA ARG A 886 -30.88 -20.63 -10.54
C ARG A 886 -30.97 -19.17 -10.07
N HIS A 887 -30.13 -18.31 -10.63
CA HIS A 887 -30.25 -16.86 -10.52
C HIS A 887 -31.56 -16.41 -11.19
N ASP A 888 -32.60 -16.11 -10.40
CA ASP A 888 -33.82 -15.51 -10.94
C ASP A 888 -33.55 -14.05 -11.32
N ALA A 889 -34.12 -13.61 -12.45
CA ALA A 889 -33.84 -12.29 -13.00
C ALA A 889 -34.96 -11.30 -12.69
N GLY A 890 -34.61 -10.11 -12.22
CA GLY A 890 -35.57 -9.05 -11.94
C GLY A 890 -35.41 -7.85 -12.88
N LEU A 891 -36.53 -7.18 -13.20
CA LEU A 891 -36.57 -5.90 -13.92
C LEU A 891 -37.48 -4.93 -13.16
N ARG A 892 -36.95 -3.77 -12.77
CA ARG A 892 -37.69 -2.74 -12.03
C ARG A 892 -37.70 -1.44 -12.81
N VAL A 893 -38.84 -0.78 -12.88
CA VAL A 893 -38.99 0.55 -13.48
C VAL A 893 -39.57 1.52 -12.47
N THR A 894 -38.94 2.68 -12.34
CA THR A 894 -39.39 3.80 -11.49
C THR A 894 -39.87 4.96 -12.34
N ASN A 895 -40.64 5.87 -11.74
CA ASN A 895 -41.03 7.14 -12.35
C ASN A 895 -39.98 8.24 -12.10
N ALA A 896 -40.23 9.45 -12.61
CA ALA A 896 -39.33 10.60 -12.46
C ALA A 896 -39.09 11.03 -10.99
N GLN A 897 -39.96 10.64 -10.06
CA GLN A 897 -39.82 10.91 -8.62
C GLN A 897 -39.10 9.78 -7.87
N GLY A 898 -38.65 8.73 -8.56
CA GLY A 898 -37.98 7.58 -7.96
C GLY A 898 -38.93 6.56 -7.31
N ALA A 899 -40.25 6.79 -7.36
CA ALA A 899 -41.21 5.79 -6.90
C ALA A 899 -41.32 4.65 -7.92
N GLU A 900 -41.48 3.42 -7.43
CA GLU A 900 -41.67 2.24 -8.29
C GLU A 900 -42.93 2.39 -9.13
N ALA A 901 -42.76 2.32 -10.46
CA ALA A 901 -43.87 2.26 -11.39
C ALA A 901 -44.36 0.82 -11.53
N TRP A 902 -43.42 -0.12 -11.71
CA TRP A 902 -43.68 -1.55 -11.71
C TRP A 902 -42.37 -2.36 -11.53
N ARG A 903 -42.52 -3.61 -11.09
CA ARG A 903 -41.44 -4.60 -10.93
C ARG A 903 -41.88 -5.93 -11.52
N GLN A 904 -40.96 -6.59 -12.21
CA GLN A 904 -41.13 -7.92 -12.79
C GLN A 904 -40.00 -8.83 -12.32
N ASP A 905 -40.32 -9.77 -11.44
CA ASP A 905 -39.42 -10.86 -11.06
C ASP A 905 -39.70 -12.06 -11.97
N GLN A 906 -38.64 -12.66 -12.52
CA GLN A 906 -38.73 -13.72 -13.53
C GLN A 906 -38.04 -14.99 -13.02
N ALA A 907 -38.86 -16.00 -12.73
CA ALA A 907 -38.38 -17.31 -12.39
C ALA A 907 -37.89 -18.06 -13.63
N GLY A 908 -36.64 -18.53 -13.63
CA GLY A 908 -36.09 -19.43 -14.64
C GLY A 908 -34.98 -18.88 -15.56
N PRO A 909 -35.15 -17.73 -16.25
CA PRO A 909 -34.08 -17.06 -16.99
C PRO A 909 -33.12 -16.31 -16.06
N GLY A 910 -31.82 -16.47 -16.27
CA GLY A 910 -30.79 -15.64 -15.64
C GLY A 910 -30.69 -14.27 -16.30
N ALA A 911 -30.16 -13.28 -15.58
CA ALA A 911 -30.05 -11.90 -16.06
C ALA A 911 -28.70 -11.64 -16.78
N SER A 912 -28.71 -10.69 -17.72
CA SER A 912 -27.53 -10.15 -18.40
C SER A 912 -27.51 -8.62 -18.21
N PRO A 913 -26.33 -7.96 -18.17
CA PRO A 913 -26.20 -6.52 -17.93
C PRO A 913 -26.71 -5.62 -19.08
N PHE A 914 -27.45 -6.16 -20.04
CA PHE A 914 -27.98 -5.39 -21.16
C PHE A 914 -29.47 -5.04 -20.99
N THR A 915 -29.76 -3.73 -20.98
CA THR A 915 -31.11 -3.18 -21.11
C THR A 915 -31.16 -2.05 -22.13
N ALA A 916 -32.26 -1.96 -22.89
CA ALA A 916 -32.47 -0.96 -23.93
C ALA A 916 -33.91 -0.46 -23.98
N THR A 917 -34.15 0.70 -24.60
CA THR A 917 -35.50 1.22 -24.88
C THR A 917 -35.65 1.30 -26.38
N VAL A 918 -36.70 0.70 -26.91
CA VAL A 918 -36.99 0.69 -28.34
C VAL A 918 -38.46 1.05 -28.50
N GLY A 919 -38.75 2.27 -28.96
CA GLY A 919 -40.12 2.79 -29.00
C GLY A 919 -40.76 2.86 -27.61
N SER A 920 -41.91 2.20 -27.42
CA SER A 920 -42.62 2.08 -26.13
C SER A 920 -42.21 0.88 -25.29
N HIS A 921 -41.20 0.11 -25.72
CA HIS A 921 -40.78 -1.11 -25.04
C HIS A 921 -39.46 -0.95 -24.30
N VAL A 922 -39.36 -1.59 -23.13
CA VAL A 922 -38.10 -1.85 -22.42
C VAL A 922 -37.64 -3.25 -22.81
N VAL A 923 -36.45 -3.37 -23.38
CA VAL A 923 -35.86 -4.66 -23.76
C VAL A 923 -34.79 -5.04 -22.74
N ALA A 924 -34.84 -6.25 -22.20
CA ALA A 924 -33.86 -6.80 -21.29
C ALA A 924 -33.26 -8.10 -21.85
N ALA A 925 -31.94 -8.26 -21.72
CA ALA A 925 -31.28 -9.52 -22.02
C ALA A 925 -31.20 -10.44 -20.80
N GLY A 926 -31.04 -11.72 -21.10
CA GLY A 926 -30.78 -12.77 -20.13
C GLY A 926 -30.24 -14.03 -20.79
N TYR A 927 -30.25 -15.13 -20.06
CA TYR A 927 -29.95 -16.46 -20.57
C TYR A 927 -30.84 -17.53 -19.95
N GLU A 928 -31.07 -18.62 -20.67
CA GLU A 928 -31.69 -19.84 -20.18
C GLU A 928 -30.67 -20.97 -20.21
N VAL A 929 -30.69 -21.84 -19.18
CA VAL A 929 -29.88 -23.06 -19.16
C VAL A 929 -30.67 -24.18 -19.84
N THR A 930 -30.15 -24.69 -20.96
CA THR A 930 -30.76 -25.81 -21.69
C THR A 930 -30.71 -27.11 -20.88
N PRO A 931 -31.50 -28.15 -21.23
CA PRO A 931 -31.42 -29.46 -20.57
C PRO A 931 -30.01 -30.08 -20.59
N GLN A 932 -29.20 -29.72 -21.59
CA GLN A 932 -27.81 -30.14 -21.76
C GLN A 932 -26.81 -29.29 -20.94
N ARG A 933 -27.29 -28.39 -20.07
CA ARG A 933 -26.51 -27.43 -19.27
C ARG A 933 -25.70 -26.43 -20.09
N MET A 934 -26.19 -26.07 -21.29
CA MET A 934 -25.60 -25.01 -22.11
C MET A 934 -26.35 -23.69 -21.91
N LEU A 935 -25.68 -22.55 -22.10
CA LEU A 935 -26.31 -21.23 -22.02
C LEU A 935 -26.95 -20.87 -23.37
N SER A 936 -28.20 -20.42 -23.35
CA SER A 936 -28.94 -19.89 -24.51
C SER A 936 -29.36 -18.46 -24.22
N PRO A 937 -29.04 -17.46 -25.05
CA PRO A 937 -29.39 -16.08 -24.75
C PRO A 937 -30.87 -15.82 -25.05
N ILE A 938 -31.47 -14.92 -24.28
CA ILE A 938 -32.86 -14.50 -24.43
C ILE A 938 -32.95 -12.98 -24.43
N LEU A 939 -33.81 -12.42 -25.27
CA LEU A 939 -34.21 -11.00 -25.22
C LEU A 939 -35.70 -10.92 -24.94
N GLN A 940 -36.10 -10.08 -24.00
CA GLN A 940 -37.49 -9.91 -23.61
C GLN A 940 -37.89 -8.44 -23.70
N ALA A 941 -38.99 -8.16 -24.39
CA ALA A 941 -39.55 -6.82 -24.51
C ALA A 941 -40.75 -6.68 -23.58
N PHE A 942 -40.77 -5.63 -22.77
CA PHE A 942 -41.83 -5.28 -21.83
C PHE A 942 -42.45 -3.95 -22.23
N ASP A 943 -43.76 -3.83 -22.10
CA ASP A 943 -44.43 -2.54 -22.23
C ASP A 943 -43.97 -1.62 -21.11
N ARG A 944 -43.51 -0.42 -21.49
CA ARG A 944 -42.91 0.50 -20.52
C ARG A 944 -43.92 1.03 -19.50
N ALA A 945 -45.18 1.17 -19.86
CA ALA A 945 -46.19 1.75 -18.99
C ALA A 945 -46.79 0.72 -18.03
N THR A 946 -47.01 -0.51 -18.49
CA THR A 946 -47.71 -1.54 -17.71
C THR A 946 -46.80 -2.63 -17.14
N GLY A 947 -45.57 -2.77 -17.63
CA GLY A 947 -44.67 -3.86 -17.27
C GLY A 947 -45.02 -5.21 -17.90
N ALA A 948 -46.06 -5.28 -18.73
CA ALA A 948 -46.48 -6.51 -19.37
C ALA A 948 -45.42 -7.01 -20.38
N LEU A 949 -45.08 -8.30 -20.33
CA LEU A 949 -44.23 -8.93 -21.33
C LEU A 949 -44.95 -8.92 -22.69
N VAL A 950 -44.32 -8.32 -23.70
CA VAL A 950 -44.86 -8.16 -25.06
C VAL A 950 -44.35 -9.25 -25.98
N GLU A 951 -43.04 -9.52 -25.95
CA GLU A 951 -42.38 -10.43 -26.89
C GLU A 951 -41.14 -11.05 -26.26
N THR A 952 -40.75 -12.25 -26.72
CA THR A 952 -39.51 -12.92 -26.30
C THR A 952 -38.80 -13.53 -27.50
N TRP A 953 -37.54 -13.17 -27.69
CA TRP A 953 -36.68 -13.74 -28.70
C TRP A 953 -35.72 -14.77 -28.09
N ARG A 954 -35.56 -15.89 -28.81
CA ARG A 954 -34.58 -16.96 -28.55
C ARG A 954 -33.91 -17.33 -29.87
N PRO A 955 -32.58 -17.50 -29.93
CA PRO A 955 -31.91 -18.00 -31.12
C PRO A 955 -32.00 -19.52 -31.22
N ASP A 956 -31.72 -20.03 -32.42
CA ASP A 956 -31.33 -21.43 -32.60
C ASP A 956 -29.89 -21.60 -32.09
N VAL A 957 -29.73 -22.27 -30.94
CA VAL A 957 -28.42 -22.54 -30.34
C VAL A 957 -27.81 -23.80 -30.99
N PRO A 958 -26.52 -23.79 -31.39
CA PRO A 958 -25.85 -24.99 -31.88
C PRO A 958 -25.92 -26.14 -30.86
N ALA A 959 -26.13 -27.37 -31.32
CA ALA A 959 -26.34 -28.54 -30.45
C ALA A 959 -25.17 -28.87 -29.48
N ALA A 960 -24.02 -28.22 -29.61
CA ALA A 960 -22.80 -28.48 -28.83
C ALA A 960 -22.10 -27.21 -28.31
N GLY A 961 -22.77 -26.05 -28.24
CA GLY A 961 -22.16 -24.77 -27.82
C GLY A 961 -23.05 -23.96 -26.86
N SER A 962 -22.44 -23.07 -26.09
CA SER A 962 -23.14 -22.06 -25.29
C SER A 962 -23.16 -20.76 -26.10
N SER A 963 -24.25 -20.01 -26.07
CA SER A 963 -24.30 -18.68 -26.69
C SER A 963 -24.67 -17.62 -25.65
N ALA A 964 -24.10 -16.42 -25.77
CA ALA A 964 -24.34 -15.32 -24.83
C ALA A 964 -24.42 -13.97 -25.57
N ILE A 965 -25.21 -13.03 -25.06
CA ILE A 965 -25.17 -11.64 -25.52
C ILE A 965 -24.05 -10.93 -24.77
N LEU A 966 -23.03 -10.44 -25.50
CA LEU A 966 -21.88 -9.75 -24.92
C LEU A 966 -22.03 -8.23 -24.91
N ALA A 967 -22.70 -7.67 -25.91
CA ALA A 967 -22.89 -6.23 -26.03
C ALA A 967 -24.17 -5.89 -26.80
N GLY A 968 -24.63 -4.65 -26.68
CA GLY A 968 -25.67 -4.13 -27.55
C GLY A 968 -25.76 -2.62 -27.48
N ALA A 969 -26.37 -2.03 -28.51
CA ALA A 969 -26.57 -0.59 -28.62
C ALA A 969 -27.87 -0.28 -29.37
N THR A 970 -28.40 0.93 -29.17
CA THR A 970 -29.56 1.42 -29.93
C THR A 970 -29.11 2.46 -30.96
N THR A 971 -29.60 2.32 -32.19
CA THR A 971 -29.37 3.26 -33.30
C THR A 971 -30.71 3.74 -33.84
N GLY A 972 -31.22 4.84 -33.27
CA GLY A 972 -32.57 5.32 -33.56
C GLY A 972 -33.63 4.37 -33.01
N LYS A 973 -34.40 3.71 -33.90
CA LYS A 973 -35.45 2.72 -33.54
C LYS A 973 -34.98 1.27 -33.64
N THR A 974 -33.71 1.03 -33.95
CA THR A 974 -33.16 -0.31 -34.13
C THR A 974 -32.27 -0.66 -32.96
N LEU A 975 -32.45 -1.87 -32.43
CA LEU A 975 -31.60 -2.45 -31.41
C LEU A 975 -30.57 -3.34 -32.10
N VAL A 976 -29.28 -3.20 -31.80
CA VAL A 976 -28.25 -4.12 -32.28
C VAL A 976 -27.68 -4.86 -31.08
N ALA A 977 -27.69 -6.19 -31.10
CA ALA A 977 -27.07 -7.03 -30.08
C ALA A 977 -25.97 -7.90 -30.69
N VAL A 978 -24.87 -8.08 -29.97
CA VAL A 978 -23.74 -8.93 -30.32
C VAL A 978 -23.88 -10.24 -29.57
N VAL A 979 -24.10 -11.32 -30.31
CA VAL A 979 -24.23 -12.68 -29.78
C VAL A 979 -22.93 -13.44 -30.04
N ALA A 980 -22.31 -13.96 -28.99
CA ALA A 980 -21.15 -14.82 -29.06
C ALA A 980 -21.55 -16.29 -28.98
N ASP A 981 -20.98 -17.12 -29.84
CA ASP A 981 -21.08 -18.57 -29.77
C ASP A 981 -19.77 -19.13 -29.18
N VAL A 982 -19.87 -19.68 -27.98
CA VAL A 982 -18.76 -20.20 -27.16
C VAL A 982 -18.71 -21.73 -27.23
N THR A 983 -17.72 -22.25 -27.94
CA THR A 983 -17.45 -23.69 -28.09
C THR A 983 -16.48 -24.17 -27.00
N HIS A 984 -16.98 -24.89 -25.99
CA HIS A 984 -16.12 -25.44 -24.93
C HIS A 984 -15.35 -26.66 -25.46
N GLY A 985 -14.05 -26.49 -25.76
CA GLY A 985 -13.10 -27.61 -25.93
C GLY A 985 -13.18 -28.40 -27.25
N ARG A 986 -13.65 -27.81 -28.36
CA ARG A 986 -13.58 -28.44 -29.70
C ARG A 986 -13.02 -27.48 -30.74
N ALA A 987 -12.42 -28.04 -31.79
CA ALA A 987 -11.69 -27.38 -32.88
C ALA A 987 -12.47 -26.37 -33.76
N GLU A 988 -13.66 -25.95 -33.35
CA GLU A 988 -14.43 -24.91 -34.06
C GLU A 988 -14.21 -23.54 -33.43
N PRO A 989 -13.83 -22.51 -34.22
CA PRO A 989 -13.55 -21.18 -33.71
C PRO A 989 -14.80 -20.51 -33.13
N SER A 990 -14.61 -19.74 -32.05
CA SER A 990 -15.66 -18.86 -31.52
C SER A 990 -16.11 -17.85 -32.58
N ALA A 991 -17.40 -17.51 -32.61
CA ALA A 991 -17.95 -16.54 -33.56
C ALA A 991 -18.77 -15.45 -32.84
N LEU A 992 -18.72 -14.23 -33.34
CA LEU A 992 -19.57 -13.11 -32.94
C LEU A 992 -20.53 -12.76 -34.08
N ARG A 993 -21.82 -12.65 -33.76
CA ARG A 993 -22.87 -12.25 -34.70
C ARG A 993 -23.52 -10.96 -34.22
N ALA A 994 -23.45 -9.91 -35.04
CA ALA A 994 -24.18 -8.67 -34.77
C ALA A 994 -25.58 -8.75 -35.38
N LEU A 995 -26.62 -8.76 -34.55
CA LEU A 995 -28.02 -8.90 -34.94
C LEU A 995 -28.76 -7.58 -34.70
N ALA A 996 -29.38 -7.03 -35.75
CA ALA A 996 -30.29 -5.90 -35.67
C ALA A 996 -31.73 -6.39 -35.44
N PHE A 997 -32.42 -5.81 -34.47
CA PHE A 997 -33.79 -6.14 -34.08
C PHE A 997 -34.72 -4.95 -34.35
N ASP A 998 -35.92 -5.25 -34.83
CA ASP A 998 -37.02 -4.30 -34.93
C ASP A 998 -37.80 -4.15 -33.60
N GLU A 999 -38.85 -3.32 -33.59
CA GLU A 999 -39.71 -3.08 -32.41
C GLU A 999 -40.44 -4.36 -31.91
N ARG A 1000 -40.41 -5.46 -32.68
CA ARG A 1000 -41.00 -6.77 -32.36
C ARG A 1000 -39.93 -7.86 -32.15
N LEU A 1001 -38.69 -7.47 -31.84
CA LEU A 1001 -37.56 -8.37 -31.62
C LEU A 1001 -37.31 -9.37 -32.76
N ARG A 1002 -37.58 -8.99 -34.02
CA ARG A 1002 -37.23 -9.83 -35.18
C ARG A 1002 -35.78 -9.58 -35.59
N PRO A 1003 -34.89 -10.59 -35.58
CA PRO A 1003 -33.48 -10.40 -35.88
C PRO A 1003 -33.20 -10.30 -37.38
N ARG A 1004 -32.22 -9.47 -37.73
CA ARG A 1004 -31.55 -9.41 -39.03
C ARG A 1004 -30.04 -9.37 -38.79
N THR A 1005 -29.29 -10.35 -39.29
CA THR A 1005 -27.83 -10.34 -39.20
C THR A 1005 -27.25 -9.16 -39.98
N LEU A 1006 -26.39 -8.37 -39.32
CA LEU A 1006 -25.64 -7.28 -39.94
C LEU A 1006 -24.30 -7.80 -40.46
N PHE A 1007 -23.53 -8.47 -39.61
CA PHE A 1007 -22.22 -9.03 -39.93
C PHE A 1007 -21.85 -10.13 -38.91
N GLU A 1008 -20.87 -10.95 -39.28
CA GLU A 1008 -20.32 -12.04 -38.46
C GLU A 1008 -18.80 -11.96 -38.45
N VAL A 1009 -18.20 -12.16 -37.28
CA VAL A 1009 -16.75 -12.23 -37.06
C VAL A 1009 -16.42 -13.61 -36.52
N ARG A 1010 -15.37 -14.25 -37.06
CA ARG A 1010 -14.90 -15.57 -36.59
C ARG A 1010 -13.50 -15.47 -36.02
N ALA A 1011 -13.29 -16.03 -34.83
CA ALA A 1011 -11.96 -16.19 -34.26
C ALA A 1011 -11.11 -17.17 -35.12
N GLY A 1012 -9.79 -17.07 -35.04
CA GLY A 1012 -8.88 -18.04 -35.67
C GLY A 1012 -8.96 -19.44 -35.02
N ARG A 1013 -8.28 -20.42 -35.61
CA ARG A 1013 -8.32 -21.87 -35.25
C ARG A 1013 -7.87 -22.26 -33.82
N SER A 1014 -7.62 -21.31 -32.91
CA SER A 1014 -7.11 -21.58 -31.56
C SER A 1014 -7.46 -20.50 -30.52
N GLY A 1015 -8.40 -19.60 -30.81
CA GLY A 1015 -8.75 -18.47 -29.94
C GLY A 1015 -10.19 -18.46 -29.43
N GLY A 1016 -10.38 -18.18 -28.14
CA GLY A 1016 -11.66 -17.88 -27.51
C GLY A 1016 -11.90 -16.36 -27.44
N ILE A 1017 -13.16 -15.93 -27.55
CA ILE A 1017 -13.54 -14.52 -27.42
C ILE A 1017 -14.07 -14.28 -26.00
N ASP A 1018 -13.47 -13.32 -25.30
CA ASP A 1018 -13.75 -13.12 -23.87
C ASP A 1018 -14.63 -11.91 -23.57
N ALA A 1019 -14.43 -10.83 -24.31
CA ALA A 1019 -15.15 -9.57 -24.13
C ALA A 1019 -15.43 -8.93 -25.48
N ALA A 1020 -16.52 -8.17 -25.56
CA ALA A 1020 -16.84 -7.33 -26.72
C ALA A 1020 -17.62 -6.09 -26.31
N THR A 1021 -17.43 -4.97 -27.03
CA THR A 1021 -18.25 -3.75 -26.88
C THR A 1021 -18.75 -3.27 -28.23
N LEU A 1022 -19.93 -2.62 -28.25
CA LEU A 1022 -20.51 -2.07 -29.48
C LEU A 1022 -20.93 -0.62 -29.25
N THR A 1023 -20.29 0.31 -29.95
CA THR A 1023 -20.50 1.75 -29.75
C THR A 1023 -20.95 2.44 -31.05
N PRO A 1024 -22.16 3.05 -31.09
CA PRO A 1024 -22.57 3.88 -32.20
C PRO A 1024 -21.78 5.18 -32.27
N VAL A 1025 -21.21 5.52 -33.42
CA VAL A 1025 -20.45 6.75 -33.63
C VAL A 1025 -20.69 7.33 -35.03
N ASN A 1026 -21.25 8.54 -35.11
CA ASN A 1026 -21.54 9.25 -36.38
C ASN A 1026 -22.32 8.43 -37.44
N GLY A 1027 -23.23 7.57 -37.01
CA GLY A 1027 -24.01 6.69 -37.90
C GLY A 1027 -23.34 5.37 -38.25
N ASP A 1028 -22.12 5.15 -37.79
CA ASP A 1028 -21.36 3.90 -37.86
C ASP A 1028 -21.41 3.14 -36.53
N LEU A 1029 -20.97 1.89 -36.56
CA LEU A 1029 -20.87 0.99 -35.41
C LEU A 1029 -19.40 0.62 -35.20
N MET A 1030 -18.82 0.99 -34.06
CA MET A 1030 -17.50 0.53 -33.66
C MET A 1030 -17.65 -0.71 -32.77
N LEU A 1031 -17.17 -1.86 -33.26
CA LEU A 1031 -17.08 -3.11 -32.52
C LEU A 1031 -15.66 -3.24 -31.95
N THR A 1032 -15.55 -3.57 -30.66
CA THR A 1032 -14.30 -4.07 -30.08
C THR A 1032 -14.49 -5.49 -29.58
N TYR A 1033 -13.49 -6.36 -29.74
CA TYR A 1033 -13.52 -7.70 -29.15
C TYR A 1033 -12.11 -8.22 -28.83
N THR A 1034 -11.99 -8.94 -27.71
CA THR A 1034 -10.72 -9.51 -27.22
C THR A 1034 -10.67 -11.01 -27.50
N ILE A 1035 -9.57 -11.48 -28.11
CA ILE A 1035 -9.30 -12.91 -28.34
C ILE A 1035 -8.17 -13.38 -27.41
N ARG A 1036 -8.37 -14.49 -26.68
CA ARG A 1036 -7.33 -15.27 -26.00
C ARG A 1036 -7.00 -16.53 -26.79
N TYR A 1037 -5.72 -16.73 -27.12
CA TYR A 1037 -5.25 -17.92 -27.83
C TYR A 1037 -4.85 -19.05 -26.86
N ALA A 1038 -5.05 -20.32 -27.22
CA ALA A 1038 -4.53 -21.42 -26.41
C ALA A 1038 -2.98 -21.44 -26.44
N PRO A 1039 -2.29 -21.76 -25.32
CA PRO A 1039 -0.84 -21.91 -25.32
C PRO A 1039 -0.44 -23.06 -26.27
N LEU A 1040 0.66 -22.87 -27.01
CA LEU A 1040 1.27 -23.96 -27.79
C LEU A 1040 1.74 -25.03 -26.80
N SER A 1041 1.23 -26.25 -26.92
CA SER A 1041 1.64 -27.39 -26.10
C SER A 1041 3.10 -27.74 -26.36
N VAL A 1042 4.01 -27.30 -25.49
CA VAL A 1042 5.41 -27.74 -25.43
C VAL A 1042 5.49 -28.89 -24.41
N PRO A 1043 6.09 -30.06 -24.74
CA PRO A 1043 6.28 -31.12 -23.76
C PRO A 1043 7.30 -30.67 -22.70
N ALA A 1044 7.00 -30.87 -21.42
CA ALA A 1044 7.94 -30.60 -20.34
C ALA A 1044 9.22 -31.47 -20.51
N PRO A 1045 10.43 -30.93 -20.30
CA PRO A 1045 11.63 -31.74 -20.20
C PRO A 1045 11.56 -32.61 -18.94
N ALA A 1046 11.81 -33.90 -19.08
CA ALA A 1046 11.88 -34.80 -17.94
C ALA A 1046 13.13 -34.50 -17.09
N GLY A 1047 12.96 -33.95 -15.89
CA GLY A 1047 13.96 -34.06 -14.81
C GLY A 1047 14.35 -32.81 -14.02
N TRP A 1048 13.53 -31.76 -13.92
CA TRP A 1048 13.81 -30.59 -13.08
C TRP A 1048 12.60 -30.24 -12.18
N ASP A 1049 12.89 -29.71 -10.99
CA ASP A 1049 11.98 -29.43 -9.86
C ASP A 1049 10.60 -28.84 -10.24
N ASP A 1050 9.55 -29.43 -9.67
CA ASP A 1050 8.11 -29.11 -9.76
C ASP A 1050 7.71 -27.74 -9.13
N TYR A 1051 8.56 -26.71 -9.18
CA TYR A 1051 8.23 -25.36 -8.68
C TYR A 1051 8.06 -24.29 -9.76
N ASP A 1052 8.33 -24.62 -11.02
CA ASP A 1052 8.02 -23.78 -12.18
C ASP A 1052 6.90 -24.42 -12.99
N ASP A 1053 5.70 -24.56 -12.41
CA ASP A 1053 4.63 -25.26 -13.11
C ASP A 1053 3.90 -24.37 -14.15
N ALA A 1054 4.07 -24.82 -15.41
CA ALA A 1054 3.23 -24.72 -16.60
C ALA A 1054 2.87 -23.35 -17.23
N LEU A 1055 3.47 -23.12 -18.42
CA LEU A 1055 2.88 -22.46 -19.59
C LEU A 1055 2.15 -21.13 -19.35
N CYS A 1056 2.89 -20.01 -19.43
CA CYS A 1056 2.28 -18.68 -19.51
C CYS A 1056 1.18 -18.65 -20.59
N ALA A 1057 -0.04 -18.26 -20.19
CA ALA A 1057 -1.17 -18.09 -21.10
C ALA A 1057 -0.86 -17.04 -22.19
N SER A 1058 -1.49 -17.14 -23.37
CA SER A 1058 -1.21 -16.23 -24.48
C SER A 1058 -1.63 -14.77 -24.21
N GLU A 1059 -0.90 -13.83 -24.80
CA GLU A 1059 -1.20 -12.39 -24.77
C GLU A 1059 -2.62 -12.11 -25.32
N PRO A 1060 -3.48 -11.33 -24.64
CA PRO A 1060 -4.78 -10.95 -25.16
C PRO A 1060 -4.62 -9.99 -26.35
N VAL A 1061 -5.39 -10.23 -27.41
CA VAL A 1061 -5.40 -9.40 -28.62
C VAL A 1061 -6.78 -8.78 -28.81
N THR A 1062 -6.87 -7.45 -28.68
CA THR A 1062 -8.10 -6.71 -28.95
C THR A 1062 -8.13 -6.23 -30.40
N TRP A 1063 -9.25 -6.48 -31.05
CA TRP A 1063 -9.58 -5.95 -32.37
C TRP A 1063 -10.55 -4.78 -32.25
N ILE A 1064 -10.31 -3.74 -33.04
CA ILE A 1064 -11.17 -2.57 -33.17
C ILE A 1064 -11.65 -2.49 -34.61
N GLU A 1065 -12.93 -2.67 -34.85
CA GLU A 1065 -13.54 -2.66 -36.18
C GLU A 1065 -14.59 -1.56 -36.30
N LEU A 1066 -14.52 -0.77 -37.38
CA LEU A 1066 -15.51 0.23 -37.71
C LEU A 1066 -16.39 -0.28 -38.83
N HIS A 1067 -17.69 -0.42 -38.59
CA HIS A 1067 -18.69 -0.91 -39.53
C HIS A 1067 -19.69 0.19 -39.89
N ASP A 1068 -20.22 0.12 -41.11
CA ASP A 1068 -21.37 0.93 -41.51
C ASP A 1068 -22.62 0.54 -40.71
N GLY A 1069 -23.27 1.49 -40.03
CA GLY A 1069 -24.36 1.18 -39.10
C GLY A 1069 -25.67 0.70 -39.76
N ARG A 1070 -25.81 0.84 -41.08
CA ARG A 1070 -27.00 0.35 -41.82
C ARG A 1070 -26.74 -0.98 -42.51
N THR A 1071 -25.63 -1.07 -43.22
CA THR A 1071 -25.26 -2.20 -44.08
C THR A 1071 -24.43 -3.26 -43.37
N GLY A 1072 -23.73 -2.91 -42.28
CA GLY A 1072 -22.81 -3.80 -41.58
C GLY A 1072 -21.42 -3.93 -42.23
N ALA A 1073 -21.19 -3.23 -43.36
CA ALA A 1073 -19.93 -3.33 -44.10
C ALA A 1073 -18.74 -2.81 -43.28
N LEU A 1074 -17.68 -3.60 -43.21
CA LEU A 1074 -16.42 -3.21 -42.56
C LEU A 1074 -15.77 -2.05 -43.31
N LYS A 1075 -15.50 -0.95 -42.62
CA LYS A 1075 -14.81 0.25 -43.13
C LYS A 1075 -13.33 0.26 -42.78
N ALA A 1076 -12.98 -0.17 -41.57
CA ALA A 1076 -11.60 -0.23 -41.08
C ALA A 1076 -11.49 -1.24 -39.93
N SER A 1077 -10.30 -1.85 -39.76
CA SER A 1077 -9.99 -2.77 -38.66
C SER A 1077 -8.57 -2.52 -38.16
N ARG A 1078 -8.33 -2.66 -36.85
CA ARG A 1078 -7.03 -2.49 -36.20
C ARG A 1078 -6.86 -3.47 -35.05
N GLU A 1079 -5.67 -4.05 -34.94
CA GLU A 1079 -5.23 -4.85 -33.79
C GLU A 1079 -4.55 -3.97 -32.73
N VAL A 1080 -4.86 -4.23 -31.46
CA VAL A 1080 -4.20 -3.66 -30.28
C VAL A 1080 -3.84 -4.80 -29.33
N ARG A 1081 -2.55 -4.94 -29.03
CA ARG A 1081 -2.04 -5.94 -28.09
C ARG A 1081 -2.06 -5.42 -26.66
N ASP A 1082 -2.08 -6.35 -25.71
CA ASP A 1082 -1.93 -6.10 -24.28
C ASP A 1082 -3.02 -5.21 -23.68
N LEU A 1083 -4.13 -5.00 -24.37
CA LEU A 1083 -5.30 -4.26 -23.91
C LEU A 1083 -6.50 -5.19 -23.97
N ASP A 1084 -7.17 -5.36 -22.83
CA ASP A 1084 -8.53 -5.92 -22.77
C ASP A 1084 -9.53 -4.77 -22.68
N VAL A 1085 -10.63 -4.82 -23.44
CA VAL A 1085 -11.61 -3.74 -23.53
C VAL A 1085 -12.98 -4.21 -23.05
N ASN A 1086 -13.42 -3.65 -21.93
CA ASN A 1086 -14.67 -4.00 -21.26
C ASN A 1086 -15.73 -2.90 -21.40
N ALA A 1087 -15.32 -1.66 -21.65
CA ALA A 1087 -16.20 -0.50 -21.72
C ALA A 1087 -15.85 0.39 -22.91
N ALA A 1088 -16.85 1.07 -23.46
CA ALA A 1088 -16.65 2.05 -24.51
C ALA A 1088 -17.72 3.15 -24.47
N VAL A 1089 -17.34 4.39 -24.80
CA VAL A 1089 -18.26 5.52 -24.89
C VAL A 1089 -17.94 6.42 -26.07
N ALA A 1090 -18.96 6.81 -26.84
CA ALA A 1090 -18.81 7.74 -27.96
C ALA A 1090 -18.67 9.20 -27.49
N ARG A 1091 -17.70 9.93 -28.05
CA ARG A 1091 -17.48 11.36 -27.82
C ARG A 1091 -17.16 12.11 -29.11
N GLY A 1092 -18.19 12.78 -29.65
CA GLY A 1092 -18.06 13.58 -30.86
C GLY A 1092 -17.61 12.73 -32.06
N ARG A 1093 -16.32 12.82 -32.41
CA ARG A 1093 -15.70 12.03 -33.49
C ARG A 1093 -14.71 10.98 -33.00
N GLU A 1094 -14.68 10.73 -31.70
CA GLU A 1094 -13.85 9.73 -31.05
C GLU A 1094 -14.72 8.75 -30.26
N VAL A 1095 -14.15 7.58 -29.94
CA VAL A 1095 -14.68 6.62 -28.98
C VAL A 1095 -13.60 6.42 -27.92
N TRP A 1096 -13.96 6.50 -26.64
CA TRP A 1096 -13.04 6.20 -25.56
C TRP A 1096 -13.29 4.76 -25.10
N LEU A 1097 -12.25 3.94 -25.13
CA LEU A 1097 -12.24 2.53 -24.75
C LEU A 1097 -11.63 2.41 -23.35
N GLY A 1098 -12.30 1.69 -22.46
CA GLY A 1098 -11.86 1.42 -21.10
C GLY A 1098 -11.72 -0.09 -20.87
N GLY A 1099 -10.70 -0.48 -20.13
CA GLY A 1099 -10.52 -1.86 -19.67
C GLY A 1099 -9.25 -1.97 -18.85
N ALA A 1100 -8.38 -2.93 -19.17
CA ALA A 1100 -7.10 -3.11 -18.49
C ALA A 1100 -5.99 -3.50 -19.46
N THR A 1101 -4.76 -3.09 -19.17
CA THR A 1101 -3.57 -3.64 -19.83
C THR A 1101 -3.03 -4.85 -19.08
N ARG A 1102 -2.59 -5.89 -19.79
CA ARG A 1102 -2.15 -7.17 -19.19
C ARG A 1102 -0.78 -7.60 -19.73
N GLY A 1103 0.13 -8.01 -18.84
CA GLY A 1103 1.42 -8.60 -19.22
C GLY A 1103 1.32 -10.09 -19.58
N ALA A 1104 2.33 -10.62 -20.28
CA ALA A 1104 2.38 -12.00 -20.82
C ALA A 1104 2.21 -13.14 -19.78
N CYS A 1105 2.33 -12.86 -18.48
CA CYS A 1105 2.19 -13.85 -17.41
C CYS A 1105 0.96 -13.64 -16.50
N GLY A 1106 0.12 -12.63 -16.78
CA GLY A 1106 -1.17 -12.46 -16.12
C GLY A 1106 -1.17 -12.07 -14.63
N GLU A 1107 -0.03 -11.74 -14.03
CA GLU A 1107 0.03 -11.37 -12.60
C GLU A 1107 -0.29 -9.89 -12.32
N ASP A 1108 -0.21 -8.99 -13.31
CA ASP A 1108 -0.50 -7.55 -13.15
C ASP A 1108 -1.42 -7.03 -14.28
N GLU A 1109 -2.68 -6.73 -13.94
CA GLU A 1109 -3.65 -6.05 -14.82
C GLU A 1109 -3.82 -4.59 -14.38
N HIS A 1110 -3.73 -3.62 -15.30
CA HIS A 1110 -3.78 -2.20 -14.96
C HIS A 1110 -4.87 -1.47 -15.74
N ALA A 1111 -5.79 -0.82 -15.03
CA ALA A 1111 -6.91 -0.09 -15.61
C ALA A 1111 -6.40 0.93 -16.63
N ALA A 1112 -6.93 0.88 -17.85
CA ALA A 1112 -6.49 1.74 -18.94
C ALA A 1112 -7.67 2.32 -19.70
N ILE A 1113 -7.51 3.56 -20.17
CA ILE A 1113 -8.47 4.24 -21.06
C ILE A 1113 -7.72 4.78 -22.26
N GLN A 1114 -8.19 4.44 -23.47
CA GLN A 1114 -7.64 4.92 -24.74
C GLN A 1114 -8.71 5.63 -25.57
N ALA A 1115 -8.39 6.79 -26.13
CA ALA A 1115 -9.19 7.44 -27.15
C ALA A 1115 -8.89 6.85 -28.53
N VAL A 1116 -9.92 6.61 -29.33
CA VAL A 1116 -9.86 6.07 -30.69
C VAL A 1116 -10.63 6.97 -31.64
N ASP A 1117 -9.97 7.46 -32.68
CA ASP A 1117 -10.63 8.25 -33.72
C ASP A 1117 -11.26 7.37 -34.82
N LEU A 1118 -11.98 7.99 -35.76
CA LEU A 1118 -12.58 7.28 -36.90
C LEU A 1118 -11.57 6.70 -37.91
N ARG A 1119 -10.27 7.04 -37.78
CA ARG A 1119 -9.17 6.41 -38.53
C ARG A 1119 -8.53 5.27 -37.74
N LEU A 1120 -9.13 4.90 -36.61
CA LEU A 1120 -8.64 3.92 -35.65
C LEU A 1120 -7.27 4.29 -35.05
N SER A 1121 -6.92 5.59 -35.00
CA SER A 1121 -5.76 6.07 -34.28
C SER A 1121 -6.00 6.05 -32.78
N THR A 1122 -5.12 5.44 -31.99
CA THR A 1122 -5.25 5.29 -30.54
C THR A 1122 -4.39 6.32 -29.80
N ARG A 1123 -4.90 6.84 -28.67
CA ARG A 1123 -4.17 7.75 -27.77
C ARG A 1123 -4.51 7.43 -26.31
N PRO A 1124 -3.53 7.14 -25.44
CA PRO A 1124 -3.80 6.88 -24.03
C PRO A 1124 -4.35 8.13 -23.33
N LEU A 1125 -5.40 7.95 -22.53
CA LEU A 1125 -6.00 8.99 -21.67
C LEU A 1125 -5.68 8.74 -20.19
N TYR A 1126 -5.67 7.48 -19.77
CA TYR A 1126 -5.42 7.06 -18.39
C TYR A 1126 -4.80 5.67 -18.38
N VAL A 1127 -3.83 5.45 -17.50
CA VAL A 1127 -3.29 4.14 -17.14
C VAL A 1127 -3.06 4.15 -15.64
N ASP A 1128 -3.61 3.18 -14.93
CA ASP A 1128 -3.34 2.98 -13.52
C ASP A 1128 -1.94 2.40 -13.34
N THR A 1129 -1.06 3.16 -12.71
CA THR A 1129 0.31 2.72 -12.41
C THR A 1129 0.45 2.18 -10.99
N SER A 1130 -0.64 2.06 -10.24
CA SER A 1130 -0.62 1.57 -8.86
C SER A 1130 -0.64 0.05 -8.76
N VAL A 1131 0.02 -0.50 -7.73
CA VAL A 1131 0.08 -1.95 -7.46
C VAL A 1131 -1.30 -2.55 -7.19
N GLY A 1132 -1.46 -3.83 -7.49
CA GLY A 1132 -2.71 -4.56 -7.42
C GLY A 1132 -3.49 -4.42 -8.72
N ALA A 1133 -4.21 -5.47 -9.10
CA ALA A 1133 -4.88 -5.45 -10.38
C ALA A 1133 -6.05 -4.44 -10.40
N SER A 1134 -6.27 -3.80 -11.55
CA SER A 1134 -7.34 -2.82 -11.74
C SER A 1134 -7.93 -2.87 -13.12
N TRP A 1135 -9.21 -2.51 -13.21
CA TRP A 1135 -9.99 -2.59 -14.43
C TRP A 1135 -10.98 -1.45 -14.53
N ILE A 1136 -11.21 -0.94 -15.74
CA ILE A 1136 -12.39 -0.12 -16.05
C ILE A 1136 -13.50 -1.03 -16.55
N TRP A 1137 -14.63 -1.02 -15.84
CA TRP A 1137 -15.83 -1.80 -16.20
C TRP A 1137 -16.85 -0.96 -16.97
N SER A 1138 -16.84 0.36 -16.79
CA SER A 1138 -17.78 1.24 -17.48
C SER A 1138 -17.22 2.63 -17.75
N LEU A 1139 -17.69 3.21 -18.86
CA LEU A 1139 -17.49 4.59 -19.26
C LEU A 1139 -18.83 5.21 -19.62
N SER A 1140 -19.15 6.36 -19.03
CA SER A 1140 -20.39 7.09 -19.27
C SER A 1140 -20.14 8.53 -19.71
N ALA A 1141 -20.87 9.01 -20.71
CA ALA A 1141 -20.73 10.37 -21.19
C ALA A 1141 -21.37 11.36 -20.20
N THR A 1142 -20.63 12.41 -19.81
CA THR A 1142 -21.15 13.56 -19.06
C THR A 1142 -21.73 14.68 -19.94
N PRO A 1143 -22.70 15.49 -19.47
CA PRO A 1143 -23.22 16.62 -20.24
C PRO A 1143 -22.17 17.68 -20.63
N ALA A 1144 -21.13 17.84 -19.81
CA ALA A 1144 -20.03 18.78 -20.03
C ALA A 1144 -19.01 18.35 -21.11
N GLY A 1145 -19.22 17.22 -21.78
CA GLY A 1145 -18.33 16.73 -22.85
C GLY A 1145 -17.13 15.86 -22.38
N GLY A 1146 -17.06 15.49 -21.10
CA GLY A 1146 -16.01 14.65 -20.50
C GLY A 1146 -16.27 13.13 -20.51
N ALA A 1147 -16.02 12.39 -19.45
CA ALA A 1147 -16.64 11.08 -19.21
C ALA A 1147 -16.56 10.77 -17.71
N PHE A 1148 -17.43 9.89 -17.23
CA PHE A 1148 -17.28 9.26 -15.93
C PHE A 1148 -16.75 7.85 -16.15
N ALA A 1149 -15.70 7.49 -15.43
CA ALA A 1149 -15.10 6.17 -15.48
C ALA A 1149 -15.35 5.45 -14.16
N ALA A 1150 -15.76 4.19 -14.28
CA ALA A 1150 -16.04 3.32 -13.16
C ALA A 1150 -15.35 1.97 -13.37
N GLY A 1151 -14.79 1.43 -12.30
CA GLY A 1151 -13.91 0.29 -12.34
C GLY A 1151 -13.80 -0.41 -11.00
N SER A 1152 -12.89 -1.37 -10.92
CA SER A 1152 -12.49 -2.00 -9.68
C SER A 1152 -10.97 -1.95 -9.50
N LYS A 1153 -10.55 -1.97 -8.24
CA LYS A 1153 -9.16 -2.06 -7.82
C LYS A 1153 -9.04 -3.16 -6.78
N GLN A 1154 -8.21 -4.15 -7.03
CA GLN A 1154 -7.93 -5.23 -6.09
C GLN A 1154 -7.33 -4.66 -4.81
N SER A 1155 -7.98 -4.95 -3.69
CA SER A 1155 -7.40 -4.94 -2.35
C SER A 1155 -6.55 -6.19 -2.24
N VAL A 1156 -5.27 -6.02 -1.90
CA VAL A 1156 -4.37 -7.14 -1.67
C VAL A 1156 -4.74 -7.77 -0.34
N LEU A 1157 -5.76 -8.64 -0.34
CA LEU A 1157 -6.09 -9.52 0.77
C LEU A 1157 -5.09 -10.69 0.77
N ASP A 1158 -4.32 -10.70 1.85
CA ASP A 1158 -3.56 -11.80 2.42
C ASP A 1158 -2.65 -12.67 1.53
N PHE A 1159 -1.34 -12.45 1.65
CA PHE A 1159 -0.34 -13.49 1.42
C PHE A 1159 -0.14 -14.27 2.72
N GLY A 1160 -1.06 -15.18 3.04
CA GLY A 1160 -0.86 -16.14 4.12
C GLY A 1160 0.50 -16.85 3.96
N VAL A 1161 1.10 -17.30 5.06
CA VAL A 1161 2.32 -18.13 5.01
C VAL A 1161 2.00 -19.36 4.16
N VAL A 1162 2.47 -19.38 2.92
CA VAL A 1162 2.41 -20.56 2.06
C VAL A 1162 3.24 -21.64 2.74
N ARG A 1163 2.56 -22.57 3.42
CA ARG A 1163 3.18 -23.85 3.76
C ARG A 1163 3.40 -24.56 2.43
N VAL A 1164 4.67 -24.71 2.05
CA VAL A 1164 5.21 -25.21 0.78
C VAL A 1164 4.85 -26.70 0.50
N ALA A 1165 3.78 -27.23 1.07
CA ALA A 1165 3.51 -28.68 1.09
C ALA A 1165 2.37 -29.17 0.18
N ALA A 1166 1.68 -28.31 -0.58
CA ALA A 1166 0.72 -28.77 -1.61
C ALA A 1166 0.42 -27.67 -2.66
N PRO A 1167 0.18 -28.04 -3.94
CA PRO A 1167 -0.36 -27.12 -4.93
C PRO A 1167 -1.84 -26.89 -4.62
N VAL A 1168 -2.09 -25.92 -3.76
CA VAL A 1168 -3.44 -25.39 -3.50
C VAL A 1168 -3.57 -24.14 -4.36
N ALA A 1169 -4.63 -24.10 -5.18
CA ALA A 1169 -5.01 -22.92 -5.93
C ALA A 1169 -4.94 -21.68 -5.02
N LEU A 1170 -4.17 -20.68 -5.47
CA LEU A 1170 -4.08 -19.34 -4.86
C LEU A 1170 -5.45 -18.66 -5.01
N GLY A 1171 -6.38 -19.00 -4.13
CA GLY A 1171 -7.65 -18.32 -3.96
C GLY A 1171 -7.72 -17.75 -2.55
N ALA A 1172 -6.82 -16.83 -2.21
CA ALA A 1172 -7.16 -15.88 -1.16
C ALA A 1172 -8.38 -15.08 -1.69
N PRO A 1173 -9.44 -14.86 -0.90
CA PRO A 1173 -10.52 -13.98 -1.33
C PRO A 1173 -9.91 -12.59 -1.57
N THR A 1174 -9.80 -12.17 -2.82
CA THR A 1174 -9.29 -10.85 -3.19
C THR A 1174 -10.44 -9.88 -3.13
N GLY A 1175 -10.50 -9.03 -2.10
CA GLY A 1175 -11.49 -7.97 -2.04
C GLY A 1175 -11.19 -6.94 -3.12
N THR A 1176 -12.18 -6.36 -3.74
CA THR A 1176 -12.03 -5.33 -4.79
C THR A 1176 -12.81 -4.09 -4.37
N SER A 1177 -12.19 -2.92 -4.49
CA SER A 1177 -12.86 -1.66 -4.22
C SER A 1177 -13.27 -0.97 -5.50
N GLY A 1178 -14.40 -0.28 -5.45
CA GLY A 1178 -14.89 0.51 -6.58
C GLY A 1178 -13.93 1.66 -6.86
N LEU A 1179 -13.48 1.79 -8.11
CA LEU A 1179 -12.64 2.87 -8.60
C LEU A 1179 -13.51 3.81 -9.43
N VAL A 1180 -13.61 5.08 -9.06
CA VAL A 1180 -14.40 6.07 -9.80
C VAL A 1180 -13.66 7.38 -10.03
N PHE A 1181 -13.78 7.95 -11.23
CA PHE A 1181 -13.20 9.25 -11.57
C PHE A 1181 -13.88 9.88 -12.78
N THR A 1182 -13.56 11.14 -13.06
CA THR A 1182 -14.03 11.86 -14.25
C THR A 1182 -12.89 12.14 -15.20
N LEU A 1183 -13.18 12.14 -16.49
CA LEU A 1183 -12.33 12.64 -17.56
C LEU A 1183 -12.92 13.98 -18.01
N GLY A 1184 -12.11 15.03 -18.12
CA GLY A 1184 -12.53 16.30 -18.71
C GLY A 1184 -12.69 16.21 -20.24
N PRO A 1185 -13.17 17.27 -20.92
CA PRO A 1185 -13.44 17.24 -22.37
C PRO A 1185 -12.21 16.97 -23.26
N ARG A 1186 -10.98 17.13 -22.73
CA ARG A 1186 -9.74 16.81 -23.44
C ARG A 1186 -9.13 15.46 -23.01
N GLY A 1187 -9.86 14.70 -22.18
CA GLY A 1187 -9.41 13.42 -21.64
C GLY A 1187 -8.49 13.53 -20.43
N GLN A 1188 -8.46 14.67 -19.73
CA GLN A 1188 -7.71 14.82 -18.48
C GLN A 1188 -8.45 14.13 -17.33
N ALA A 1189 -7.83 13.16 -16.66
CA ALA A 1189 -8.43 12.47 -15.51
C ALA A 1189 -8.41 13.34 -14.24
N SER A 1190 -9.52 13.37 -13.51
CA SER A 1190 -9.57 13.83 -12.13
C SER A 1190 -8.89 12.83 -11.20
N PRO A 1191 -8.45 13.23 -10.00
CA PRO A 1191 -8.00 12.28 -9.00
C PRO A 1191 -9.05 11.18 -8.75
N PRO A 1192 -8.65 9.90 -8.76
CA PRO A 1192 -9.57 8.80 -8.54
C PRO A 1192 -10.07 8.75 -7.10
N THR A 1193 -11.35 8.41 -6.95
CA THR A 1193 -11.99 8.16 -5.65
C THR A 1193 -12.23 6.66 -5.55
N LEU A 1194 -11.87 6.09 -4.40
CA LEU A 1194 -12.16 4.70 -4.10
C LEU A 1194 -13.44 4.64 -3.27
N LEU A 1195 -14.45 3.93 -3.78
CA LEU A 1195 -15.63 3.53 -3.03
C LEU A 1195 -15.20 2.34 -2.16
N ALA A 1196 -14.49 2.67 -1.08
CA ALA A 1196 -13.96 1.69 -0.14
C ALA A 1196 -15.11 1.16 0.72
N SER A 1197 -15.59 -0.02 0.36
CA SER A 1197 -16.24 -0.94 1.28
C SER A 1197 -15.21 -2.02 1.67
N GLY A 1198 -15.43 -2.69 2.78
CA GLY A 1198 -14.66 -3.88 3.15
C GLY A 1198 -14.98 -5.15 2.36
N SER A 1199 -15.90 -5.07 1.39
CA SER A 1199 -16.34 -6.15 0.50
C SER A 1199 -16.07 -5.79 -0.97
N ASP A 1200 -16.31 -6.74 -1.89
CA ASP A 1200 -16.21 -6.54 -3.34
C ASP A 1200 -17.24 -5.52 -3.85
N VAL A 1201 -16.80 -4.29 -4.11
CA VAL A 1201 -17.63 -3.29 -4.78
C VAL A 1201 -17.39 -3.38 -6.28
N TYR A 1202 -18.25 -4.13 -6.97
CA TYR A 1202 -18.31 -4.11 -8.42
C TYR A 1202 -19.07 -2.86 -8.87
N VAL A 1203 -18.40 -2.01 -9.65
CA VAL A 1203 -18.99 -0.78 -10.17
C VAL A 1203 -19.08 -0.88 -11.68
N ASN A 1204 -20.25 -1.28 -12.17
CA ASN A 1204 -20.63 -1.08 -13.56
C ASN A 1204 -21.44 0.23 -13.62
N GLY A 1205 -21.45 0.94 -14.75
CA GLY A 1205 -22.03 2.28 -14.89
C GLY A 1205 -23.10 2.32 -15.97
N GLY A 1206 -24.17 3.06 -15.74
CA GLY A 1206 -25.23 3.29 -16.71
C GLY A 1206 -25.61 4.77 -16.86
N ASP A 1207 -26.23 5.07 -18.00
CA ASP A 1207 -26.48 6.40 -18.57
C ASP A 1207 -26.66 7.56 -17.56
N ALA A 1208 -25.67 8.46 -17.52
CA ALA A 1208 -25.64 9.65 -16.66
C ALA A 1208 -26.31 10.86 -17.36
N SER A 1209 -27.63 10.81 -17.45
CA SER A 1209 -28.41 11.84 -18.17
C SER A 1209 -28.55 13.17 -17.42
N ARG A 1210 -28.21 13.23 -16.12
CA ARG A 1210 -28.09 14.49 -15.33
C ARG A 1210 -26.66 14.65 -14.82
N PRO A 1211 -26.10 15.88 -14.79
CA PRO A 1211 -24.73 16.12 -14.29
C PRO A 1211 -24.51 15.67 -12.84
N ASP A 1212 -25.59 15.61 -12.05
CA ASP A 1212 -25.59 15.34 -10.60
C ASP A 1212 -26.01 13.89 -10.26
N ASP A 1213 -26.46 13.09 -11.25
CA ASP A 1213 -26.86 11.69 -11.07
C ASP A 1213 -25.88 10.79 -11.83
N ILE A 1214 -25.12 9.96 -11.11
CA ILE A 1214 -24.22 8.98 -11.71
C ILE A 1214 -24.71 7.58 -11.34
N LEU A 1215 -25.32 6.88 -12.28
CA LEU A 1215 -25.91 5.56 -12.03
C LEU A 1215 -24.81 4.50 -12.12
N LEU A 1216 -24.60 3.79 -11.02
CA LEU A 1216 -23.62 2.74 -10.95
C LEU A 1216 -24.29 1.45 -10.47
N PRO A 1217 -24.70 0.52 -11.37
CA PRO A 1217 -25.01 -0.85 -10.96
C PRO A 1217 -23.84 -1.45 -10.18
N GLY A 1218 -24.11 -1.84 -8.94
CA GLY A 1218 -23.15 -2.52 -8.09
C GLY A 1218 -23.79 -3.20 -6.88
N ALA A 1219 -23.01 -4.08 -6.25
CA ALA A 1219 -23.35 -4.73 -4.99
C ALA A 1219 -22.62 -4.04 -3.83
N LEU A 1220 -23.38 -3.60 -2.82
CA LEU A 1220 -22.88 -3.46 -1.44
C LEU A 1220 -23.62 -4.51 -0.62
N GLY A 1221 -22.94 -5.56 -0.18
CA GLY A 1221 -23.56 -6.59 0.65
C GLY A 1221 -24.64 -7.42 0.01
N GLY A 1222 -24.53 -7.67 -1.30
CA GLY A 1222 -25.57 -8.36 -2.05
C GLY A 1222 -26.83 -7.51 -2.30
N ASN A 1223 -26.78 -6.19 -2.06
CA ASN A 1223 -27.86 -5.26 -2.41
C ASN A 1223 -27.51 -4.43 -3.66
N ALA A 1224 -28.47 -4.28 -4.57
CA ALA A 1224 -28.36 -3.40 -5.72
C ALA A 1224 -28.53 -1.95 -5.28
N VAL A 1225 -27.52 -1.12 -5.48
CA VAL A 1225 -27.49 0.28 -5.01
C VAL A 1225 -27.23 1.28 -6.14
N VAL A 1226 -27.66 2.54 -5.93
CA VAL A 1226 -27.35 3.71 -6.76
C VAL A 1226 -26.62 4.74 -5.90
N PHE A 1227 -25.43 5.15 -6.34
CA PHE A 1227 -24.64 6.17 -5.65
C PHE A 1227 -24.92 7.55 -6.23
N HIS A 1228 -25.34 8.50 -5.41
CA HIS A 1228 -25.52 9.89 -5.84
C HIS A 1228 -24.26 10.67 -5.54
N PHE A 1229 -23.77 11.47 -6.49
CA PHE A 1229 -22.61 12.34 -6.29
C PHE A 1229 -23.03 13.79 -6.50
N ALA A 1230 -22.72 14.67 -5.55
CA ALA A 1230 -22.89 16.10 -5.74
C ALA A 1230 -21.91 16.58 -6.83
N ALA A 1231 -22.44 17.08 -7.96
CA ALA A 1231 -21.63 17.89 -8.85
C ALA A 1231 -21.25 19.19 -8.12
N ARG A 1232 -19.98 19.58 -8.20
CA ARG A 1232 -19.65 20.99 -8.00
C ARG A 1232 -19.79 21.71 -9.34
N PRO A 1233 -20.29 22.96 -9.33
CA PRO A 1233 -20.38 23.80 -10.53
C PRO A 1233 -19.02 24.07 -11.18
#